data_AF-A0AAV2FY86-F1
#
_entry.id   AF-A0AAV2FY86-F1
#
_cell.length_a   1.000
_cell.length_b   1.000
_cell.length_c   1.000
_cell.angle_alpha   90.00
_cell.angle_beta   90.00
_cell.angle_gamma   90.00
#
_symmetry.space_group_name_H-M   'P 1'
#
loop_
_entity.id
_entity.type
_entity.pdbx_description
1 polymer ?
#
loop_
_entity_poly.entity_id
_entity_poly.type
_entity_poly.pdbx_seq_one_letter_code
_entity_poly.pdbx_strand_id
1 'polypeptide(L)'
;MCMERLGHIIDDSVRSGRWQPIRLSNTGPALSHSFFADDLIDDSVRSGRWQPIRLSNTGPALSHCFFADDLIIFGEASVSQAQKINACFERFGASSGQQISKPKSRIYFSANVTDTQRQSLGQELGIPETTNLGRYLGVPVIHGRVSKATFTDLIDRIDRRLAGWKAASLSLAGRITLAQSVISSLPAYTMQTTLLPASVCDYIDKKIRAFIWGSTEQGRKVHLIDWETICRPKEEGGLGLRDSTRTNEAYMLKIAWRMLTKPNDLWARVLRGKYGKQTEEGWTFRSKERLSNLWRGVMRVAHLIEGATAWNVRNGKVARFWSDRWLDDEVILSDHESGLAPEVCNMPVIDFVLNGEGNLEYLRQYLPPTLVLQVGSHPVPTEEADDVRVWRFSERGEFTLRTAYELTEREASTTNVQSVWRTIWKAPTMQRVRSFLWLMNHDRLFTNAERGRRHLTTKKGCKICGVDLETTIHVVRDCPFERATLAEMLGGEPDSLFFEPDVKRWSHYYLSGKSQIIDSTLFAGVCWLLWKNQNGLIFRSELKTHTQIQFQAKQLREQILKAFEKERNIFGDGGLRVRCEIGWQPPAPGWVCVNTDGSVNSFPESTACGGIVRGDDGRFIRAFTANLGGGSITRAELTRIVYGLKLAWEEGARKVVLQTDSATAKSLIETVSPNHPHYTRVAEIQRWLDRPWTVRIDHVYREANYVADHLASVGHSAPTVYHIINSPSSNLAYWLYYDTLGIQTPRLIRTE
;
A
#
# COMPACT_ATOMS: atom_id res chain seq x y z
N MET A 1 -14.30 41.52 21.01
CA MET A 1 -14.07 42.07 22.38
C MET A 1 -13.48 41.06 23.38
N CYS A 2 -14.01 39.86 23.61
CA CYS A 2 -13.37 38.91 24.56
C CYS A 2 -12.08 38.25 24.05
N MET A 3 -11.96 38.00 22.73
CA MET A 3 -10.76 37.44 22.09
C MET A 3 -9.53 38.36 22.16
N GLU A 4 -9.73 39.68 22.03
CA GLU A 4 -8.63 40.65 22.12
C GLU A 4 -8.12 40.80 23.55
N ARG A 5 -9.00 40.70 24.56
CA ARG A 5 -8.61 40.83 25.96
C ARG A 5 -7.93 39.57 26.49
N LEU A 6 -8.40 38.38 26.11
CA LEU A 6 -7.70 37.11 26.38
C LEU A 6 -6.38 37.04 25.61
N GLY A 7 -6.37 37.49 24.35
CA GLY A 7 -5.15 37.67 23.57
C GLY A 7 -4.13 38.56 24.28
N HIS A 8 -4.54 39.74 24.77
CA HIS A 8 -3.68 40.66 25.51
C HIS A 8 -3.16 40.07 26.84
N ILE A 9 -3.97 39.36 27.61
CA ILE A 9 -3.55 38.75 28.89
C ILE A 9 -2.55 37.62 28.67
N ILE A 10 -2.73 36.83 27.60
CA ILE A 10 -1.79 35.78 27.20
C ILE A 10 -0.50 36.41 26.68
N ASP A 11 -0.58 37.47 25.87
CA ASP A 11 0.59 38.19 25.35
C ASP A 11 1.41 38.85 26.48
N ASP A 12 0.75 39.47 27.47
CA ASP A 12 1.41 40.07 28.65
C ASP A 12 2.05 39.01 29.56
N SER A 13 1.41 37.85 29.71
CA SER A 13 1.95 36.71 30.48
C SER A 13 3.17 36.08 29.81
N VAL A 14 3.18 36.02 28.48
CA VAL A 14 4.33 35.57 27.66
C VAL A 14 5.47 36.58 27.69
N ARG A 15 5.19 37.89 27.52
CA ARG A 15 6.20 38.96 27.58
C ARG A 15 6.85 39.09 28.96
N SER A 16 6.11 38.82 30.03
CA SER A 16 6.63 38.86 31.40
C SER A 16 7.41 37.61 31.83
N GLY A 17 7.64 36.64 30.93
CA GLY A 17 8.44 35.43 31.21
C GLY A 17 7.79 34.45 32.18
N ARG A 18 6.56 34.71 32.61
CA ARG A 18 5.79 33.85 33.53
C ARG A 18 5.21 32.61 32.83
N TRP A 19 5.15 32.62 31.50
CA TRP A 19 4.57 31.54 30.71
C TRP A 19 5.32 31.37 29.38
N GLN A 20 5.74 30.14 29.05
CA GLN A 20 6.37 29.85 27.76
C GLN A 20 5.31 29.49 26.72
N PRO A 21 5.25 30.18 25.57
CA PRO A 21 4.26 29.90 24.52
C PRO A 21 4.61 28.63 23.73
N ILE A 22 3.64 27.75 23.52
CA ILE A 22 3.78 26.58 22.65
C ILE A 22 3.14 26.90 21.29
N ARG A 23 3.96 26.93 20.23
CA ARG A 23 3.49 27.09 18.84
C ARG A 23 3.50 25.73 18.14
N LEU A 24 2.33 25.28 17.68
CA LEU A 24 2.17 24.00 16.96
C LEU A 24 2.55 24.09 15.47
N SER A 25 2.78 25.30 14.94
CA SER A 25 3.40 25.56 13.65
C SER A 25 3.96 26.98 13.59
N ASN A 26 4.85 27.24 12.62
CA ASN A 26 5.48 28.56 12.45
C ASN A 26 4.48 29.70 12.13
N THR A 27 3.22 29.40 11.78
CA THR A 27 2.19 30.38 11.37
C THR A 27 0.81 30.20 12.04
N GLY A 28 0.66 29.31 13.03
CA GLY A 28 -0.62 29.06 13.70
C GLY A 28 -0.93 30.02 14.86
N PRO A 29 -2.22 30.31 15.16
CA PRO A 29 -2.61 31.09 16.34
C PRO A 29 -2.33 30.33 17.65
N ALA A 30 -2.03 31.07 18.73
CA ALA A 30 -1.78 30.51 20.05
C ALA A 30 -3.10 30.09 20.75
N LEU A 31 -3.20 28.79 21.09
CA LEU A 31 -4.22 28.05 21.85
C LEU A 31 -5.72 28.28 21.52
N SER A 32 -6.43 27.20 21.15
CA SER A 32 -7.89 27.21 20.92
C SER A 32 -8.69 27.02 22.23
N HIS A 33 -9.88 27.63 22.32
CA HIS A 33 -10.80 27.47 23.47
C HIS A 33 -11.18 26.01 23.78
N SER A 34 -11.10 25.13 22.79
CA SER A 34 -11.36 23.69 22.98
C SER A 34 -10.35 23.04 23.92
N PHE A 35 -9.07 23.46 23.90
CA PHE A 35 -8.07 22.95 24.85
C PHE A 35 -8.37 23.41 26.29
N PHE A 36 -8.87 24.65 26.46
CA PHE A 36 -9.25 25.15 27.79
C PHE A 36 -10.47 24.41 28.37
N ALA A 37 -11.43 24.02 27.53
CA ALA A 37 -12.57 23.20 27.96
C ALA A 37 -12.14 21.77 28.36
N ASP A 38 -11.24 21.18 27.58
CA ASP A 38 -10.63 19.87 27.83
C ASP A 38 -9.95 19.85 29.21
N ASP A 39 -9.04 20.82 29.44
CA ASP A 39 -8.29 20.97 30.70
C ASP A 39 -9.21 21.19 31.91
N LEU A 40 -10.29 21.96 31.76
CA LEU A 40 -11.23 22.24 32.84
C LEU A 40 -12.02 20.99 33.26
N ILE A 41 -12.43 20.17 32.30
CA ILE A 41 -13.10 18.90 32.59
C ILE A 41 -12.09 17.94 33.21
N ASP A 42 -10.88 17.87 32.67
CA ASP A 42 -9.80 17.04 33.20
C ASP A 42 -9.42 17.40 34.64
N ASP A 43 -9.32 18.68 34.98
CA ASP A 43 -9.16 19.17 36.36
C ASP A 43 -10.35 18.74 37.24
N SER A 44 -11.57 18.86 36.72
CA SER A 44 -12.78 18.45 37.45
C SER A 44 -12.81 16.95 37.72
N VAL A 45 -12.31 16.13 36.78
CA VAL A 45 -12.17 14.68 36.94
C VAL A 45 -11.07 14.34 37.93
N ARG A 46 -9.87 14.94 37.80
CA ARG A 46 -8.73 14.71 38.71
C ARG A 46 -9.03 15.09 40.16
N SER A 47 -9.78 16.17 40.35
CA SER A 47 -10.22 16.63 41.67
C SER A 47 -11.42 15.86 42.24
N GLY A 48 -11.91 14.81 41.55
CA GLY A 48 -13.02 13.97 42.01
C GLY A 48 -14.40 14.65 41.98
N ARG A 49 -14.48 15.88 41.46
CA ARG A 49 -15.75 16.60 41.29
C ARG A 49 -16.58 15.89 40.22
N TRP A 50 -16.00 15.64 39.05
CA TRP A 50 -16.65 14.94 37.95
C TRP A 50 -16.34 13.44 38.01
N GLN A 51 -17.38 12.61 38.06
CA GLN A 51 -17.21 11.15 38.01
C GLN A 51 -17.32 10.62 36.57
N PRO A 52 -16.21 10.16 35.97
CA PRO A 52 -16.21 9.64 34.60
C PRO A 52 -16.82 8.23 34.55
N ILE A 53 -17.27 7.80 33.37
CA ILE A 53 -17.81 6.44 33.18
C ILE A 53 -16.68 5.46 32.84
N ARG A 54 -16.87 4.18 33.20
CA ARG A 54 -16.01 3.08 32.75
C ARG A 54 -16.84 2.05 32.01
N LEU A 55 -16.36 1.62 30.85
CA LEU A 55 -17.03 0.58 30.04
C LEU A 55 -16.62 -0.85 30.43
N SER A 56 -15.56 -0.99 31.22
CA SER A 56 -15.11 -2.23 31.86
C SER A 56 -14.20 -1.92 33.05
N ASN A 57 -14.00 -2.91 33.92
CA ASN A 57 -13.18 -2.75 35.13
C ASN A 57 -11.72 -2.38 34.82
N THR A 58 -11.18 -2.91 33.71
CA THR A 58 -9.81 -2.69 33.25
C THR A 58 -9.67 -1.58 32.20
N GLY A 59 -10.80 -0.97 31.79
CA GLY A 59 -10.82 0.10 30.79
C GLY A 59 -10.49 1.47 31.39
N PRO A 60 -10.05 2.43 30.55
CA PRO A 60 -9.87 3.81 30.99
C PRO A 60 -11.22 4.44 31.35
N ALA A 61 -11.15 5.43 32.23
CA ALA A 61 -12.28 6.30 32.55
C ALA A 61 -12.53 7.29 31.40
N LEU A 62 -13.80 7.54 31.08
CA LEU A 62 -14.25 8.41 29.99
C LEU A 62 -15.12 9.53 30.55
N SER A 63 -14.74 10.77 30.28
CA SER A 63 -15.44 12.00 30.70
C SER A 63 -15.96 12.81 29.51
N HIS A 64 -15.19 12.90 28.43
CA HIS A 64 -15.57 13.67 27.25
C HIS A 64 -14.89 13.17 25.96
N CYS A 65 -15.37 13.64 24.82
CA CYS A 65 -14.73 13.58 23.51
C CYS A 65 -14.99 14.91 22.78
N PHE A 66 -13.94 15.61 22.38
CA PHE A 66 -14.01 16.89 21.67
C PHE A 66 -13.66 16.74 20.20
N PHE A 67 -14.39 17.45 19.34
CA PHE A 67 -13.94 17.79 18.01
C PHE A 67 -14.44 19.19 17.64
N ALA A 68 -13.53 20.17 17.66
CA ALA A 68 -13.88 21.59 17.53
C ALA A 68 -14.96 22.01 18.55
N ASP A 69 -16.16 22.35 18.07
CA ASP A 69 -17.35 22.74 18.84
C ASP A 69 -18.35 21.59 19.05
N ASP A 70 -18.12 20.41 18.46
CA ASP A 70 -18.92 19.21 18.71
C ASP A 70 -18.37 18.48 19.96
N LEU A 71 -19.17 18.41 21.02
CA LEU A 71 -18.83 17.74 22.28
C LEU A 71 -19.70 16.51 22.51
N ILE A 72 -19.08 15.41 22.94
CA ILE A 72 -19.77 14.31 23.62
C ILE A 72 -19.26 14.26 25.05
N ILE A 73 -20.20 14.21 25.99
CA ILE A 73 -19.93 14.28 27.41
C ILE A 73 -20.45 13.00 28.08
N PHE A 74 -19.66 12.45 28.99
CA PHE A 74 -19.94 11.22 29.72
C PHE A 74 -19.91 11.49 31.22
N GLY A 75 -20.92 11.00 31.92
CA GLY A 75 -21.01 11.11 33.37
C GLY A 75 -21.96 10.07 33.93
N GLU A 76 -21.82 9.82 35.24
CA GLU A 76 -22.78 9.03 36.00
C GLU A 76 -24.18 9.70 36.00
N ALA A 77 -25.23 8.90 35.88
CA ALA A 77 -26.61 9.38 35.86
C ALA A 77 -27.12 9.73 37.27
N SER A 78 -26.62 10.82 37.84
CA SER A 78 -27.06 11.36 39.13
C SER A 78 -27.20 12.89 39.11
N VAL A 79 -28.18 13.41 39.85
CA VAL A 79 -28.46 14.86 39.89
C VAL A 79 -27.26 15.65 40.39
N SER A 80 -26.56 15.11 41.40
CA SER A 80 -25.32 15.72 41.91
C SER A 80 -24.24 15.82 40.83
N GLN A 81 -24.10 14.81 39.95
CA GLN A 81 -23.16 14.91 38.84
C GLN A 81 -23.62 15.89 37.77
N ALA A 82 -24.90 15.91 37.43
CA ALA A 82 -25.46 16.90 36.49
C ALA A 82 -25.19 18.35 36.93
N GLN A 83 -25.35 18.65 38.23
CA GLN A 83 -25.02 19.96 38.81
C GLN A 83 -23.55 20.32 38.64
N LYS A 84 -22.64 19.37 38.88
CA LYS A 84 -21.19 19.60 38.74
C LYS A 84 -20.79 19.80 37.27
N ILE A 85 -21.44 19.08 36.36
CA ILE A 85 -21.26 19.25 34.92
C ILE A 85 -21.71 20.65 34.49
N ASN A 86 -22.90 21.09 34.91
CA ASN A 86 -23.40 22.45 34.64
C ASN A 86 -22.46 23.52 35.22
N ALA A 87 -22.01 23.37 36.48
CA ALA A 87 -21.08 24.30 37.10
C ALA A 87 -19.75 24.40 36.33
N CYS A 88 -19.27 23.28 35.77
CA CYS A 88 -18.10 23.27 34.89
C CYS A 88 -18.36 24.07 33.61
N PHE A 89 -19.52 23.89 32.97
CA PHE A 89 -19.92 24.64 31.78
C PHE A 89 -20.14 26.13 32.04
N GLU A 90 -20.72 26.50 33.18
CA GLU A 90 -20.88 27.89 33.61
C GLU A 90 -19.53 28.55 33.84
N ARG A 91 -18.60 27.85 34.50
CA ARG A 91 -17.22 28.34 34.70
C ARG A 91 -16.49 28.53 33.38
N PHE A 92 -16.64 27.58 32.46
CA PHE A 92 -16.13 27.71 31.10
C PHE A 92 -16.75 28.92 30.39
N GLY A 93 -18.06 29.10 30.47
CA GLY A 93 -18.75 30.20 29.81
C GLY A 93 -18.44 31.57 30.40
N ALA A 94 -18.28 31.66 31.73
CA ALA A 94 -17.84 32.87 32.41
C ALA A 94 -16.41 33.27 32.01
N SER A 95 -15.55 32.28 31.75
CA SER A 95 -14.14 32.50 31.41
C SER A 95 -13.92 32.77 29.91
N SER A 96 -14.66 32.07 29.04
CA SER A 96 -14.50 32.14 27.57
C SER A 96 -15.48 33.11 26.88
N GLY A 97 -16.59 33.44 27.53
CA GLY A 97 -17.72 34.14 26.92
C GLY A 97 -18.60 33.28 26.01
N GLN A 98 -18.35 31.96 25.91
CA GLN A 98 -19.14 31.02 25.11
C GLN A 98 -20.21 30.32 25.95
N GLN A 99 -21.28 29.85 25.32
CA GLN A 99 -22.35 29.12 26.01
C GLN A 99 -22.75 27.86 25.25
N ILE A 100 -23.17 26.83 25.98
CA ILE A 100 -23.70 25.61 25.39
C ILE A 100 -25.10 25.86 24.85
N SER A 101 -25.29 25.51 23.58
CA SER A 101 -26.58 25.59 22.91
C SER A 101 -27.50 24.45 23.38
N LYS A 102 -28.17 24.63 24.52
CA LYS A 102 -29.16 23.67 25.05
C LYS A 102 -30.18 23.16 24.00
N PRO A 103 -30.70 23.98 23.06
CA PRO A 103 -31.62 23.50 22.02
C PRO A 103 -31.01 22.54 21.00
N LYS A 104 -29.69 22.57 20.82
CA LYS A 104 -28.94 21.67 19.92
C LYS A 104 -28.41 20.44 20.66
N SER A 105 -28.32 20.50 21.97
CA SER A 105 -27.86 19.42 22.84
C SER A 105 -28.96 18.37 23.02
N ARG A 106 -28.55 17.12 23.26
CA ARG A 106 -29.45 16.01 23.57
C ARG A 106 -28.81 15.12 24.64
N ILE A 107 -29.62 14.51 25.49
CA ILE A 107 -29.15 13.54 26.49
C ILE A 107 -29.67 12.15 26.15
N TYR A 108 -28.78 11.16 26.19
CA TYR A 108 -29.11 9.75 26.07
C TYR A 108 -28.84 9.04 27.40
N PHE A 109 -29.83 8.34 27.93
CA PHE A 109 -29.70 7.59 29.17
C PHE A 109 -29.49 6.10 28.93
N SER A 110 -28.77 5.44 29.85
CA SER A 110 -28.65 3.98 29.81
C SER A 110 -29.98 3.31 30.17
N ALA A 111 -30.14 2.04 29.75
CA ALA A 111 -31.36 1.26 30.03
C ALA A 111 -31.62 1.07 31.54
N ASN A 112 -30.60 1.22 32.38
CA ASN A 112 -30.68 1.02 33.83
C ASN A 112 -31.14 2.28 34.60
N VAL A 113 -31.27 3.43 33.92
CA VAL A 113 -31.76 4.67 34.56
C VAL A 113 -33.28 4.65 34.61
N THR A 114 -33.85 4.91 35.78
CA THR A 114 -35.31 4.97 35.98
C THR A 114 -35.92 6.23 35.36
N ASP A 115 -37.19 6.18 34.94
CA ASP A 115 -37.85 7.33 34.31
C ASP A 115 -37.92 8.57 35.21
N THR A 116 -38.07 8.37 36.53
CA THR A 116 -38.03 9.46 37.52
C THR A 116 -36.67 10.15 37.56
N GLN A 117 -35.58 9.38 37.51
CA GLN A 117 -34.23 9.92 37.42
C GLN A 117 -33.98 10.64 36.09
N ARG A 118 -34.48 10.10 34.96
CA ARG A 118 -34.35 10.74 33.64
C ARG A 118 -35.01 12.12 33.61
N GLN A 119 -36.23 12.22 34.12
CA GLN A 119 -36.95 13.50 34.22
C GLN A 119 -36.20 14.51 35.09
N SER A 120 -35.71 14.08 36.26
CA SER A 120 -34.95 14.94 37.17
C SER A 120 -33.66 15.45 36.53
N LEU A 121 -32.93 14.58 35.83
CA LEU A 121 -31.69 14.93 35.12
C LEU A 121 -31.94 15.85 33.92
N GLY A 122 -33.02 15.61 33.17
CA GLY A 122 -33.42 16.45 32.04
C GLY A 122 -33.80 17.87 32.49
N GLN A 123 -34.50 18.01 33.62
CA GLN A 123 -34.82 19.30 34.22
C GLN A 123 -33.58 20.04 34.71
N GLU A 124 -32.68 19.36 35.43
CA GLU A 124 -31.45 19.95 35.96
C GLU A 124 -30.53 20.49 34.85
N LEU A 125 -30.32 19.71 33.79
CA LEU A 125 -29.45 20.13 32.68
C LEU A 125 -30.17 21.10 31.73
N GLY A 126 -31.51 21.03 31.66
CA GLY A 126 -32.32 21.78 30.70
C GLY A 126 -32.08 21.32 29.26
N ILE A 127 -31.80 20.03 29.06
CA ILE A 127 -31.51 19.42 27.76
C ILE A 127 -32.51 18.28 27.52
N PRO A 128 -33.14 18.19 26.34
CA PRO A 128 -34.12 17.15 26.08
C PRO A 128 -33.51 15.74 26.00
N GLU A 129 -34.25 14.77 26.53
CA GLU A 129 -33.95 13.35 26.38
C GLU A 129 -34.13 12.90 24.92
N THR A 130 -33.26 11.99 24.47
CA THR A 130 -33.38 11.29 23.18
C THR A 130 -33.07 9.80 23.32
N THR A 131 -33.73 8.98 22.50
CA THR A 131 -33.40 7.56 22.32
C THR A 131 -32.30 7.34 21.28
N ASN A 132 -31.90 8.40 20.57
CA ASN A 132 -30.88 8.35 19.53
C ASN A 132 -30.10 9.68 19.49
N LEU A 133 -28.77 9.64 19.69
CA LEU A 133 -27.90 10.81 19.59
C LEU A 133 -27.73 11.29 18.13
N GLY A 134 -28.17 10.50 17.16
CA GLY A 134 -28.14 10.85 15.75
C GLY A 134 -26.73 10.64 15.18
N ARG A 135 -26.10 11.73 14.74
CA ARG A 135 -24.77 11.68 14.10
C ARG A 135 -23.76 12.49 14.89
N TYR A 136 -22.56 11.94 14.96
CA TYR A 136 -21.39 12.65 15.43
C TYR A 136 -20.35 12.66 14.31
N LEU A 137 -19.91 13.84 13.89
CA LEU A 137 -18.99 14.05 12.78
C LEU A 137 -19.43 13.41 11.46
N GLY A 138 -20.73 13.20 11.26
CA GLY A 138 -21.29 12.58 10.06
C GLY A 138 -21.34 11.05 10.08
N VAL A 139 -20.94 10.39 11.18
CA VAL A 139 -21.14 8.96 11.43
C VAL A 139 -22.34 8.77 12.38
N PRO A 140 -23.26 7.82 12.11
CA PRO A 140 -24.33 7.49 13.04
C PRO A 140 -23.77 6.98 14.38
N VAL A 141 -24.24 7.52 15.50
CA VAL A 141 -23.94 6.98 16.82
C VAL A 141 -24.80 5.73 17.02
N ILE A 142 -24.15 4.57 17.07
CA ILE A 142 -24.85 3.27 17.07
C ILE A 142 -25.26 2.90 18.50
N HIS A 143 -26.55 3.02 18.79
CA HIS A 143 -27.14 2.67 20.10
C HIS A 143 -27.72 1.24 20.17
N GLY A 144 -27.79 0.53 19.03
CA GLY A 144 -28.44 -0.77 18.93
C GLY A 144 -27.90 -1.66 17.81
N ARG A 145 -28.72 -2.59 17.32
CA ARG A 145 -28.35 -3.48 16.22
C ARG A 145 -28.20 -2.69 14.93
N VAL A 146 -27.05 -2.85 14.28
CA VAL A 146 -26.78 -2.25 12.98
C VAL A 146 -27.62 -2.96 11.92
N SER A 147 -28.37 -2.18 11.14
CA SER A 147 -29.21 -2.66 10.05
C SER A 147 -29.02 -1.80 8.80
N LYS A 148 -29.64 -2.19 7.68
CA LYS A 148 -29.64 -1.36 6.47
C LYS A 148 -30.25 0.03 6.72
N ALA A 149 -31.28 0.11 7.57
CA ALA A 149 -31.95 1.37 7.92
C ALA A 149 -31.01 2.38 8.60
N THR A 150 -29.98 1.89 9.32
CA THR A 150 -28.94 2.73 9.94
C THR A 150 -28.15 3.55 8.92
N PHE A 151 -28.10 3.11 7.66
CA PHE A 151 -27.32 3.74 6.59
C PHE A 151 -28.17 4.27 5.43
N THR A 152 -29.47 4.48 5.65
CA THR A 152 -30.38 5.04 4.63
C THR A 152 -29.83 6.33 4.04
N ASP A 153 -29.31 7.23 4.88
CA ASP A 153 -28.76 8.48 4.38
C ASP A 153 -27.48 8.31 3.53
N LEU A 154 -26.66 7.29 3.80
CA LEU A 154 -25.49 6.98 2.97
C LEU A 154 -25.98 6.50 1.59
N ILE A 155 -26.98 5.62 1.59
CA ILE A 155 -27.66 5.16 0.39
C ILE A 155 -28.22 6.34 -0.40
N ASP A 156 -28.94 7.26 0.25
CA ASP A 156 -29.55 8.44 -0.39
C ASP A 156 -28.50 9.41 -0.95
N ARG A 157 -27.33 9.53 -0.32
CA ARG A 157 -26.21 10.31 -0.87
C ARG A 157 -25.66 9.69 -2.14
N ILE A 158 -25.50 8.37 -2.17
CA ILE A 158 -25.05 7.63 -3.35
C ILE A 158 -26.08 7.77 -4.47
N ASP A 159 -27.36 7.59 -4.17
CA ASP A 159 -28.44 7.72 -5.14
C ASP A 159 -28.55 9.14 -5.70
N ARG A 160 -28.51 10.18 -4.85
CA ARG A 160 -28.49 11.57 -5.32
C ARG A 160 -27.29 11.87 -6.20
N ARG A 161 -26.11 11.36 -5.86
CA ARG A 161 -24.89 11.58 -6.66
C ARG A 161 -24.99 10.90 -8.03
N LEU A 162 -25.53 9.68 -8.07
CA LEU A 162 -25.76 8.93 -9.30
C LEU A 162 -26.85 9.56 -10.17
N ALA A 163 -27.96 10.01 -9.57
CA ALA A 163 -29.06 10.67 -10.27
C ALA A 163 -28.62 11.99 -10.93
N GLY A 164 -27.71 12.73 -10.28
CA GLY A 164 -27.09 13.93 -10.85
C GLY A 164 -26.26 13.66 -12.11
N TRP A 165 -25.86 12.42 -12.36
CA TRP A 165 -25.09 12.05 -13.55
C TRP A 165 -25.98 11.40 -14.60
N LYS A 166 -26.11 12.06 -15.74
CA LYS A 166 -26.74 11.47 -16.93
C LYS A 166 -25.84 10.36 -17.48
N ALA A 167 -26.03 9.13 -17.02
CA ALA A 167 -25.25 7.97 -17.48
C ALA A 167 -25.32 7.77 -19.01
N ALA A 168 -26.39 8.25 -19.65
CA ALA A 168 -26.57 8.25 -21.11
C ALA A 168 -25.63 9.21 -21.86
N SER A 169 -25.19 10.32 -21.25
CA SER A 169 -24.29 11.30 -21.90
C SER A 169 -22.81 10.99 -21.71
N LEU A 170 -22.48 9.96 -20.93
CA LEU A 170 -21.11 9.60 -20.59
C LEU A 170 -20.66 8.33 -21.33
N SER A 171 -19.42 8.37 -21.83
CA SER A 171 -18.74 7.18 -22.34
C SER A 171 -18.49 6.17 -21.21
N LEU A 172 -18.30 4.89 -21.55
CA LEU A 172 -17.92 3.85 -20.57
C LEU A 172 -16.69 4.27 -19.76
N ALA A 173 -15.65 4.79 -20.43
CA ALA A 173 -14.45 5.32 -19.78
C ALA A 173 -14.79 6.43 -18.77
N GLY A 174 -15.64 7.39 -19.14
CA GLY A 174 -16.07 8.46 -18.24
C GLY A 174 -16.84 7.95 -17.02
N ARG A 175 -17.72 6.94 -17.19
CA ARG A 175 -18.46 6.33 -16.07
C ARG A 175 -17.55 5.56 -15.13
N ILE A 176 -16.55 4.84 -15.65
CA ILE A 176 -15.54 4.15 -14.83
C ILE A 176 -14.75 5.18 -14.00
N THR A 177 -14.27 6.26 -14.63
CA THR A 177 -13.52 7.31 -13.93
C THR A 177 -14.33 7.96 -12.80
N LEU A 178 -15.61 8.28 -13.04
CA LEU A 178 -16.48 8.84 -12.00
C LEU A 178 -16.81 7.85 -10.88
N ALA A 179 -17.03 6.57 -11.23
CA ALA A 179 -17.26 5.53 -10.25
C ALA A 179 -16.08 5.39 -9.29
N GLN A 180 -14.86 5.34 -9.83
CA GLN A 180 -13.62 5.20 -9.06
C GLN A 180 -13.31 6.42 -8.19
N SER A 181 -13.43 7.62 -8.73
CA SER A 181 -13.02 8.85 -8.02
C SER A 181 -14.04 9.32 -6.99
N VAL A 182 -15.33 9.13 -7.25
CA VAL A 182 -16.40 9.77 -6.48
C VAL A 182 -17.31 8.77 -5.77
N ILE A 183 -17.73 7.67 -6.39
CA ILE A 183 -18.67 6.75 -5.71
C ILE A 183 -17.94 5.95 -4.63
N SER A 184 -16.73 5.45 -4.94
CA SER A 184 -15.94 4.65 -4.00
C SER A 184 -15.47 5.44 -2.76
N SER A 185 -15.46 6.78 -2.80
CA SER A 185 -15.05 7.61 -1.66
C SER A 185 -16.21 7.99 -0.72
N LEU A 186 -17.46 7.96 -1.18
CA LEU A 186 -18.63 8.28 -0.34
C LEU A 186 -18.78 7.38 0.90
N PRO A 187 -18.67 6.04 0.81
CA PRO A 187 -18.79 5.18 1.99
C PRO A 187 -17.52 5.12 2.84
N ALA A 188 -16.38 5.60 2.31
CA ALA A 188 -15.06 5.47 2.94
C ALA A 188 -15.02 6.03 4.37
N TYR A 189 -15.66 7.19 4.61
CA TYR A 189 -15.67 7.81 5.93
C TYR A 189 -16.44 6.96 6.96
N THR A 190 -17.56 6.36 6.56
CA THR A 190 -18.34 5.47 7.43
C THR A 190 -17.66 4.11 7.63
N MET A 191 -17.05 3.56 6.58
CA MET A 191 -16.34 2.28 6.62
C MET A 191 -15.11 2.31 7.55
N GLN A 192 -14.52 3.49 7.80
CA GLN A 192 -13.39 3.65 8.72
C GLN A 192 -13.70 3.27 10.18
N THR A 193 -14.97 3.36 10.60
CA THR A 193 -15.37 3.18 12.00
C THR A 193 -16.44 2.10 12.17
N THR A 194 -16.97 1.57 11.08
CA THR A 194 -18.16 0.73 11.09
C THR A 194 -18.04 -0.41 10.08
N LEU A 195 -18.39 -1.63 10.52
CA LEU A 195 -18.64 -2.75 9.63
C LEU A 195 -20.08 -2.64 9.10
N LEU A 196 -20.20 -2.29 7.82
CA LEU A 196 -21.45 -2.21 7.09
C LEU A 196 -22.08 -3.61 6.95
N PRO A 197 -23.42 -3.72 7.04
CA PRO A 197 -24.12 -4.94 6.67
C PRO A 197 -23.86 -5.30 5.20
N ALA A 198 -23.75 -6.60 4.90
CA ALA A 198 -23.59 -7.09 3.54
C ALA A 198 -24.63 -6.50 2.56
N SER A 199 -25.89 -6.38 3.00
CA SER A 199 -26.97 -5.78 2.21
C SER A 199 -26.77 -4.31 1.83
N VAL A 200 -25.94 -3.57 2.57
CA VAL A 200 -25.53 -2.20 2.22
C VAL A 200 -24.40 -2.26 1.19
N CYS A 201 -23.37 -3.08 1.40
CA CYS A 201 -22.28 -3.27 0.43
C CYS A 201 -22.81 -3.74 -0.93
N ASP A 202 -23.67 -4.77 -0.94
CA ASP A 202 -24.31 -5.30 -2.14
C ASP A 202 -25.13 -4.24 -2.88
N TYR A 203 -25.78 -3.34 -2.12
CA TYR A 203 -26.53 -2.23 -2.71
C TYR A 203 -25.60 -1.23 -3.39
N ILE A 204 -24.51 -0.85 -2.74
CA ILE A 204 -23.51 0.08 -3.29
C ILE A 204 -22.92 -0.51 -4.58
N ASP A 205 -22.48 -1.77 -4.54
CA ASP A 205 -21.88 -2.44 -5.70
C ASP A 205 -22.87 -2.63 -6.83
N LYS A 206 -24.14 -2.96 -6.53
CA LYS A 206 -25.21 -3.01 -7.52
C LYS A 206 -25.41 -1.67 -8.23
N LYS A 207 -25.38 -0.56 -7.48
CA LYS A 207 -25.57 0.79 -8.02
C LYS A 207 -24.37 1.24 -8.87
N ILE A 208 -23.15 1.00 -8.40
CA ILE A 208 -21.92 1.26 -9.17
C ILE A 208 -21.93 0.45 -10.49
N ARG A 209 -22.22 -0.84 -10.40
CA ARG A 209 -22.30 -1.73 -11.57
C ARG A 209 -23.33 -1.26 -12.58
N ALA A 210 -24.54 -0.92 -12.12
CA ALA A 210 -25.60 -0.38 -12.98
C ALA A 210 -25.17 0.91 -13.67
N PHE A 211 -24.51 1.82 -12.94
CA PHE A 211 -23.99 3.07 -13.48
C PHE A 211 -22.92 2.84 -14.56
N ILE A 212 -21.92 2.00 -14.31
CA ILE A 212 -20.83 1.72 -15.27
C ILE A 212 -21.39 1.20 -16.59
N TRP A 213 -22.35 0.28 -16.54
CA TRP A 213 -22.98 -0.27 -17.73
C TRP A 213 -24.00 0.68 -18.37
N GLY A 214 -24.34 1.79 -17.70
CA GLY A 214 -25.23 2.83 -18.22
C GLY A 214 -26.70 2.44 -18.17
N SER A 215 -27.08 1.60 -17.19
CA SER A 215 -28.49 1.37 -16.89
C SER A 215 -29.11 2.67 -16.38
N THR A 216 -30.32 2.96 -16.85
CA THR A 216 -31.10 4.15 -16.46
C THR A 216 -32.44 3.70 -15.92
N GLU A 217 -33.20 4.61 -15.29
CA GLU A 217 -34.58 4.32 -14.84
C GLU A 217 -35.49 3.86 -15.98
N GLN A 218 -35.21 4.30 -17.21
CA GLN A 218 -35.97 4.00 -18.43
C GLN A 218 -35.56 2.67 -19.10
N GLY A 219 -34.46 2.04 -18.67
CA GLY A 219 -34.00 0.80 -19.30
C GLY A 219 -32.72 0.22 -18.68
N ARG A 220 -32.75 -1.09 -18.41
CA ARG A 220 -31.61 -1.87 -17.91
C ARG A 220 -30.67 -2.23 -19.06
N LYS A 221 -29.37 -1.94 -18.92
CA LYS A 221 -28.33 -2.38 -19.86
C LYS A 221 -27.72 -3.72 -19.46
N VAL A 222 -27.27 -4.47 -20.46
CA VAL A 222 -26.62 -5.77 -20.25
C VAL A 222 -25.25 -5.56 -19.62
N HIS A 223 -24.98 -6.26 -18.53
CA HIS A 223 -23.66 -6.28 -17.89
C HIS A 223 -22.81 -7.35 -18.61
N LEU A 224 -21.75 -6.92 -19.29
CA LEU A 224 -21.00 -7.81 -20.17
C LEU A 224 -19.97 -8.66 -19.43
N ILE A 225 -19.39 -8.10 -18.37
CA ILE A 225 -18.37 -8.74 -17.51
C ILE A 225 -18.92 -8.78 -16.08
N ASP A 226 -18.65 -9.87 -15.38
CA ASP A 226 -19.04 -10.06 -13.98
C ASP A 226 -18.30 -9.07 -13.06
N TRP A 227 -18.82 -8.89 -11.86
CA TRP A 227 -18.30 -7.88 -10.93
C TRP A 227 -16.94 -8.23 -10.36
N GLU A 228 -16.70 -9.51 -10.10
CA GLU A 228 -15.44 -9.97 -9.55
C GLU A 228 -14.30 -9.65 -10.52
N THR A 229 -14.47 -9.98 -11.81
CA THR A 229 -13.54 -9.60 -12.87
C THR A 229 -13.36 -8.09 -12.98
N ILE A 230 -14.44 -7.30 -12.85
CA ILE A 230 -14.35 -5.82 -12.87
C ILE A 230 -13.50 -5.28 -11.71
N CYS A 231 -13.60 -5.89 -10.52
CA CYS A 231 -12.88 -5.45 -9.34
C CYS A 231 -11.38 -5.79 -9.35
N ARG A 232 -10.97 -6.79 -10.14
CA ARG A 232 -9.56 -7.18 -10.27
C ARG A 232 -8.67 -6.00 -10.70
N PRO A 233 -7.36 -6.05 -10.39
CA PRO A 233 -6.39 -5.10 -10.91
C PRO A 233 -6.45 -5.00 -12.44
N LYS A 234 -6.10 -3.82 -12.96
CA LYS A 234 -6.03 -3.57 -14.40
C LYS A 234 -5.06 -4.50 -15.09
N GLU A 235 -4.00 -4.88 -14.39
CA GLU A 235 -2.94 -5.80 -14.80
C GLU A 235 -3.42 -7.26 -14.88
N GLU A 236 -4.55 -7.59 -14.27
CA GLU A 236 -5.16 -8.93 -14.27
C GLU A 236 -6.45 -8.98 -15.10
N GLY A 237 -6.72 -7.89 -15.83
CA GLY A 237 -7.87 -7.79 -16.72
C GLY A 237 -9.11 -7.20 -16.07
N GLY A 238 -9.04 -6.68 -14.85
CA GLY A 238 -10.14 -5.89 -14.31
C GLY A 238 -10.08 -4.42 -14.67
N LEU A 239 -10.90 -3.62 -13.98
CA LEU A 239 -10.92 -2.16 -14.11
C LEU A 239 -10.28 -1.47 -12.89
N GLY A 240 -9.94 -2.21 -11.84
CA GLY A 240 -9.45 -1.67 -10.56
C GLY A 240 -10.53 -0.92 -9.79
N LEU A 241 -11.80 -1.30 -9.95
CA LEU A 241 -12.87 -0.89 -9.05
C LEU A 241 -12.78 -1.71 -7.77
N ARG A 242 -13.28 -1.19 -6.66
CA ARG A 242 -13.19 -1.91 -5.38
C ARG A 242 -14.54 -2.48 -5.00
N ASP A 243 -14.53 -3.74 -4.59
CA ASP A 243 -15.67 -4.38 -3.95
C ASP A 243 -15.95 -3.72 -2.60
N SER A 244 -17.21 -3.38 -2.32
CA SER A 244 -17.56 -2.63 -1.11
C SER A 244 -17.34 -3.42 0.18
N THR A 245 -17.53 -4.74 0.14
CA THR A 245 -17.32 -5.63 1.29
C THR A 245 -15.84 -5.71 1.61
N ARG A 246 -15.00 -6.03 0.62
CA ARG A 246 -13.54 -6.10 0.77
C ARG A 246 -12.94 -4.74 1.16
N THR A 247 -13.47 -3.66 0.61
CA THR A 247 -13.08 -2.29 1.01
C THR A 247 -13.34 -2.06 2.48
N ASN A 248 -14.51 -2.47 2.98
CA ASN A 248 -14.83 -2.31 4.39
C ASN A 248 -13.95 -3.19 5.29
N GLU A 249 -13.67 -4.43 4.88
CA GLU A 249 -12.73 -5.32 5.57
C GLU A 249 -11.33 -4.71 5.63
N ALA A 250 -10.81 -4.13 4.54
CA ALA A 250 -9.54 -3.41 4.54
C ALA A 250 -9.51 -2.23 5.54
N TYR A 251 -10.64 -1.53 5.71
CA TYR A 251 -10.77 -0.52 6.76
C TYR A 251 -10.79 -1.13 8.17
N MET A 252 -11.46 -2.27 8.38
CA MET A 252 -11.40 -2.99 9.65
C MET A 252 -9.98 -3.46 9.96
N LEU A 253 -9.23 -3.87 8.93
CA LEU A 253 -7.84 -4.30 9.05
C LEU A 253 -6.94 -3.11 9.42
N LYS A 254 -7.22 -1.91 8.88
CA LYS A 254 -6.56 -0.66 9.31
C LYS A 254 -6.78 -0.40 10.80
N ILE A 255 -8.00 -0.61 11.31
CA ILE A 255 -8.29 -0.46 12.74
C ILE A 255 -7.55 -1.52 13.56
N ALA A 256 -7.57 -2.79 13.14
CA ALA A 256 -6.83 -3.86 13.79
C ALA A 256 -5.32 -3.55 13.85
N TRP A 257 -4.72 -3.14 12.73
CA TRP A 257 -3.32 -2.73 12.65
C TRP A 257 -2.98 -1.57 13.59
N ARG A 258 -3.80 -0.52 13.59
CA ARG A 258 -3.61 0.62 14.50
C ARG A 258 -3.74 0.20 15.97
N MET A 259 -4.63 -0.73 16.28
CA MET A 259 -4.77 -1.22 17.64
C MET A 259 -3.52 -1.98 18.10
N LEU A 260 -2.81 -2.67 17.20
CA LEU A 260 -1.55 -3.35 17.51
C LEU A 260 -0.36 -2.39 17.62
N THR A 261 -0.28 -1.40 16.72
CA THR A 261 0.86 -0.46 16.64
C THR A 261 0.74 0.76 17.55
N LYS A 262 -0.48 1.15 17.92
CA LYS A 262 -0.77 2.27 18.83
C LYS A 262 -1.63 1.81 20.00
N PRO A 263 -1.10 0.91 20.85
CA PRO A 263 -1.87 0.31 21.96
C PRO A 263 -2.35 1.33 23.00
N ASN A 264 -1.67 2.48 23.09
CA ASN A 264 -1.91 3.51 24.08
C ASN A 264 -2.96 4.56 23.66
N ASP A 265 -3.40 4.55 22.39
CA ASP A 265 -4.50 5.41 21.94
C ASP A 265 -5.75 5.15 22.82
N LEU A 266 -6.48 6.20 23.21
CA LEU A 266 -7.65 6.09 24.10
C LEU A 266 -8.66 5.05 23.60
N TRP A 267 -9.01 5.10 22.31
CA TRP A 267 -9.97 4.17 21.71
C TRP A 267 -9.46 2.71 21.73
N ALA A 268 -8.14 2.51 21.55
CA ALA A 268 -7.52 1.18 21.60
C ALA A 268 -7.57 0.64 23.04
N ARG A 269 -7.20 1.46 24.04
CA ARG A 269 -7.31 1.11 25.47
C ARG A 269 -8.74 0.77 25.88
N VAL A 270 -9.73 1.53 25.40
CA VAL A 270 -11.16 1.26 25.63
C VAL A 270 -11.56 -0.11 25.06
N LEU A 271 -11.26 -0.38 23.80
CA LEU A 271 -11.62 -1.66 23.17
C LEU A 271 -10.90 -2.83 23.81
N ARG A 272 -9.60 -2.68 24.11
CA ARG A 272 -8.79 -3.70 24.77
C ARG A 272 -9.30 -4.03 26.16
N GLY A 273 -9.62 -3.02 26.98
CA GLY A 273 -10.19 -3.22 28.31
C GLY A 273 -11.59 -3.82 28.25
N LYS A 274 -12.41 -3.47 27.25
CA LYS A 274 -13.79 -3.96 27.14
C LYS A 274 -13.89 -5.37 26.59
N TYR A 275 -13.15 -5.69 25.54
CA TYR A 275 -13.29 -6.94 24.79
C TYR A 275 -12.12 -7.90 24.96
N GLY A 276 -10.94 -7.39 25.28
CA GLY A 276 -9.73 -8.19 25.45
C GLY A 276 -9.68 -9.07 26.68
N LYS A 277 -8.71 -9.98 26.65
CA LYS A 277 -8.10 -10.57 27.85
C LYS A 277 -6.59 -10.30 27.76
N GLN A 278 -5.99 -9.85 28.85
CA GLN A 278 -4.55 -9.88 28.99
C GLN A 278 -4.15 -11.31 29.34
N THR A 279 -3.32 -11.92 28.50
CA THR A 279 -2.66 -13.21 28.71
C THR A 279 -1.16 -12.97 28.82
N GLU A 280 -0.42 -13.97 29.27
CA GLU A 280 1.05 -13.93 29.32
C GLU A 280 1.63 -13.74 27.90
N GLU A 281 0.99 -14.32 26.89
CA GLU A 281 1.31 -14.18 25.46
C GLU A 281 0.86 -12.84 24.82
N GLY A 282 0.29 -11.93 25.62
CA GLY A 282 -0.19 -10.63 25.15
C GLY A 282 -1.70 -10.47 25.16
N TRP A 283 -2.25 -9.84 24.12
CA TRP A 283 -3.68 -9.49 24.08
C TRP A 283 -4.39 -10.30 23.00
N THR A 284 -5.42 -11.04 23.38
CA THR A 284 -6.16 -11.93 22.48
C THR A 284 -7.57 -11.42 22.16
N PHE A 285 -7.98 -11.69 20.94
CA PHE A 285 -9.31 -11.41 20.41
C PHE A 285 -10.34 -12.38 21.01
N ARG A 286 -11.24 -11.91 21.88
CA ARG A 286 -12.38 -12.73 22.36
C ARG A 286 -13.67 -12.47 21.60
N SER A 287 -14.40 -13.55 21.36
CA SER A 287 -15.85 -13.50 21.18
C SER A 287 -16.52 -13.37 22.55
N LYS A 288 -17.28 -12.29 22.76
CA LYS A 288 -18.23 -12.13 23.87
C LYS A 288 -19.64 -12.11 23.26
N GLU A 289 -20.67 -12.46 24.03
CA GLU A 289 -22.06 -12.51 23.52
C GLU A 289 -22.57 -11.18 22.93
N ARG A 290 -22.12 -10.04 23.48
CA ARG A 290 -22.54 -8.70 23.04
C ARG A 290 -21.37 -7.87 22.50
N LEU A 291 -21.04 -8.08 21.23
CA LEU A 291 -20.01 -7.31 20.53
C LEU A 291 -20.53 -5.97 20.01
N SER A 292 -19.71 -4.91 20.08
CA SER A 292 -19.97 -3.69 19.31
C SER A 292 -19.79 -3.97 17.82
N ASN A 293 -20.37 -3.13 16.96
CA ASN A 293 -20.21 -3.30 15.52
C ASN A 293 -18.74 -3.22 15.08
N LEU A 294 -17.99 -2.22 15.56
CA LEU A 294 -16.56 -2.08 15.28
C LEU A 294 -15.78 -3.33 15.70
N TRP A 295 -16.04 -3.87 16.89
CA TRP A 295 -15.37 -5.08 17.36
C TRP A 295 -15.69 -6.30 16.50
N ARG A 296 -16.94 -6.47 16.05
CA ARG A 296 -17.28 -7.53 15.07
C ARG A 296 -16.47 -7.39 13.79
N GLY A 297 -16.29 -6.16 13.30
CA GLY A 297 -15.47 -5.87 12.13
C GLY A 297 -14.01 -6.25 12.32
N VAL A 298 -13.43 -5.90 13.47
CA VAL A 298 -12.06 -6.27 13.81
C VAL A 298 -11.90 -7.79 13.94
N MET A 299 -12.83 -8.49 14.61
CA MET A 299 -12.81 -9.95 14.71
C MET A 299 -12.87 -10.64 13.34
N ARG A 300 -13.64 -10.08 12.40
CA ARG A 300 -13.79 -10.63 11.05
C ARG A 300 -12.47 -10.68 10.28
N VAL A 301 -11.55 -9.74 10.55
CA VAL A 301 -10.27 -9.63 9.85
C VAL A 301 -9.07 -10.01 10.74
N ALA A 302 -9.32 -10.50 11.95
CA ALA A 302 -8.25 -10.81 12.91
C ALA A 302 -7.26 -11.85 12.36
N HIS A 303 -7.75 -12.91 11.71
CA HIS A 303 -6.89 -13.93 11.08
C HIS A 303 -5.94 -13.36 10.01
N LEU A 304 -6.34 -12.29 9.31
CA LEU A 304 -5.49 -11.64 8.30
C LEU A 304 -4.35 -10.83 8.94
N ILE A 305 -4.54 -10.31 10.16
CA ILE A 305 -3.53 -9.43 10.79
C ILE A 305 -2.28 -10.20 11.18
N GLU A 306 -2.45 -11.45 11.65
CA GLU A 306 -1.35 -12.31 12.08
C GLU A 306 -0.42 -12.61 10.89
N GLY A 307 -0.97 -13.04 9.75
CA GLY A 307 -0.20 -13.27 8.53
C GLY A 307 0.32 -12.00 7.83
N ALA A 308 -0.14 -10.81 8.24
CA ALA A 308 0.27 -9.53 7.67
C ALA A 308 1.33 -8.78 8.50
N THR A 309 1.65 -9.29 9.70
CA THR A 309 2.56 -8.67 10.64
C THR A 309 3.92 -9.35 10.60
N ALA A 310 4.97 -8.54 10.48
CA ALA A 310 6.35 -8.94 10.73
C ALA A 310 6.98 -8.02 11.80
N TRP A 311 8.17 -8.35 12.27
CA TRP A 311 8.91 -7.59 13.27
C TRP A 311 10.25 -7.13 12.74
N ASN A 312 10.53 -5.84 12.91
CA ASN A 312 11.90 -5.33 12.90
C ASN A 312 12.45 -5.48 14.32
N VAL A 313 13.35 -6.44 14.50
CA VAL A 313 13.94 -6.78 15.80
C VAL A 313 15.05 -5.79 16.16
N ARG A 314 14.87 -5.09 17.27
CA ARG A 314 15.75 -4.02 17.78
C ARG A 314 16.46 -4.48 19.05
N ASN A 315 15.78 -4.41 20.19
CA ASN A 315 16.30 -4.92 21.46
C ASN A 315 16.03 -6.42 21.63
N GLY A 316 15.15 -7.00 20.79
CA GLY A 316 14.86 -8.42 20.73
C GLY A 316 14.07 -8.94 21.92
N LYS A 317 13.47 -8.08 22.74
CA LYS A 317 12.76 -8.46 23.98
C LYS A 317 11.28 -8.75 23.78
N VAL A 318 10.69 -8.35 22.64
CA VAL A 318 9.25 -8.41 22.41
C VAL A 318 8.90 -9.43 21.32
N ALA A 319 9.66 -9.47 20.23
CA ALA A 319 9.46 -10.46 19.18
C ALA A 319 9.85 -11.86 19.67
N ARG A 320 8.97 -12.85 19.50
CA ARG A 320 9.24 -14.24 19.86
C ARG A 320 10.06 -14.93 18.77
N PHE A 321 11.07 -15.70 19.18
CA PHE A 321 12.02 -16.28 18.23
C PHE A 321 11.34 -17.26 17.26
N TRP A 322 10.44 -18.11 17.76
CA TRP A 322 9.85 -19.20 16.97
C TRP A 322 8.55 -18.81 16.26
N SER A 323 7.64 -18.15 16.98
CA SER A 323 6.26 -17.92 16.55
C SER A 323 6.03 -16.60 15.79
N ASP A 324 6.96 -15.64 15.85
CA ASP A 324 6.84 -14.38 15.13
C ASP A 324 7.70 -14.37 13.86
N ARG A 325 7.30 -13.55 12.88
CA ARG A 325 8.05 -13.34 11.63
C ARG A 325 9.04 -12.21 11.81
N TRP A 326 10.34 -12.51 11.87
CA TRP A 326 11.37 -11.50 12.11
C TRP A 326 12.63 -11.64 11.23
N LEU A 327 12.81 -12.76 10.52
CA LEU A 327 13.97 -12.97 9.64
C LEU A 327 13.76 -12.35 8.25
N ASP A 328 12.70 -12.78 7.56
CA ASP A 328 12.21 -12.26 6.29
C ASP A 328 10.68 -12.41 6.27
N ASP A 329 10.02 -11.73 5.34
CA ASP A 329 8.56 -11.65 5.24
C ASP A 329 7.87 -13.04 5.17
N GLU A 330 8.49 -14.04 4.55
CA GLU A 330 7.87 -15.35 4.33
C GLU A 330 8.21 -16.41 5.39
N VAL A 331 9.24 -16.20 6.22
CA VAL A 331 9.74 -17.22 7.15
C VAL A 331 9.08 -17.11 8.52
N ILE A 332 8.56 -18.23 9.01
CA ILE A 332 8.15 -18.44 10.40
C ILE A 332 8.83 -19.73 10.88
N LEU A 333 9.39 -19.73 12.10
CA LEU A 333 10.17 -20.86 12.60
C LEU A 333 9.32 -21.87 13.38
N SER A 334 8.03 -21.59 13.58
CA SER A 334 7.12 -22.43 14.37
C SER A 334 7.02 -23.88 13.87
N ASP A 335 7.25 -24.11 12.57
CA ASP A 335 7.25 -25.44 11.96
C ASP A 335 8.43 -26.32 12.45
N HIS A 336 9.43 -25.70 13.08
CA HIS A 336 10.63 -26.35 13.62
C HIS A 336 10.64 -26.43 15.16
N GLU A 337 9.51 -26.18 15.83
CA GLU A 337 9.40 -26.25 17.29
C GLU A 337 9.35 -27.69 17.85
N SER A 338 9.32 -28.71 16.98
CA SER A 338 9.19 -30.11 17.39
C SER A 338 10.34 -30.53 18.32
N GLY A 339 10.01 -30.91 19.56
CA GLY A 339 10.98 -31.32 20.58
C GLY A 339 11.47 -30.18 21.49
N LEU A 340 10.97 -28.96 21.31
CA LEU A 340 11.19 -27.85 22.26
C LEU A 340 10.16 -27.89 23.40
N ALA A 341 10.59 -27.40 24.56
CA ALA A 341 9.68 -27.16 25.68
C ALA A 341 8.81 -25.92 25.39
N PRO A 342 7.54 -25.86 25.84
CA PRO A 342 6.63 -24.73 25.59
C PRO A 342 7.19 -23.37 26.01
N GLU A 343 8.03 -23.35 27.04
CA GLU A 343 8.71 -22.14 27.53
C GLU A 343 9.70 -21.61 26.48
N VAL A 344 10.41 -22.49 25.80
CA VAL A 344 11.40 -22.14 24.75
C VAL A 344 10.71 -21.63 23.49
N CYS A 345 9.56 -22.20 23.10
CA CYS A 345 8.77 -21.72 21.96
C CYS A 345 8.33 -20.26 22.12
N ASN A 346 8.15 -19.80 23.37
CA ASN A 346 7.73 -18.44 23.70
C ASN A 346 8.88 -17.49 24.04
N MET A 347 10.14 -17.94 23.99
CA MET A 347 11.28 -17.09 24.30
C MET A 347 11.46 -15.97 23.25
N PRO A 348 11.81 -14.75 23.69
CA PRO A 348 12.12 -13.63 22.82
C PRO A 348 13.42 -13.84 22.04
N VAL A 349 13.62 -13.10 20.94
CA VAL A 349 14.79 -13.25 20.06
C VAL A 349 16.12 -13.04 20.81
N ILE A 350 16.16 -12.13 21.78
CA ILE A 350 17.38 -11.84 22.56
C ILE A 350 17.90 -13.05 23.35
N ASP A 351 17.04 -13.98 23.74
CA ASP A 351 17.43 -15.15 24.55
C ASP A 351 18.25 -16.18 23.74
N PHE A 352 18.27 -16.04 22.41
CA PHE A 352 19.08 -16.85 21.51
C PHE A 352 20.39 -16.15 21.11
N VAL A 353 20.76 -15.07 21.81
CA VAL A 353 22.02 -14.34 21.63
C VAL A 353 22.98 -14.69 22.78
N LEU A 354 24.17 -15.19 22.43
CA LEU A 354 25.24 -15.54 23.36
C LEU A 354 26.52 -14.79 22.99
N ASN A 355 27.15 -14.10 23.95
CA ASN A 355 28.39 -13.33 23.77
C ASN A 355 28.32 -12.27 22.64
N GLY A 356 27.13 -11.70 22.40
CA GLY A 356 26.93 -10.71 21.34
C GLY A 356 26.79 -11.30 19.93
N GLU A 357 26.65 -12.62 19.80
CA GLU A 357 26.38 -13.33 18.55
C GLU A 357 25.19 -14.29 18.71
N GLY A 358 24.55 -14.70 17.61
CA GLY A 358 23.49 -15.71 17.68
C GLY A 358 24.04 -17.07 18.13
N ASN A 359 23.33 -17.79 18.99
CA ASN A 359 23.71 -19.14 19.44
C ASN A 359 23.43 -20.18 18.34
N LEU A 360 24.19 -20.11 17.24
CA LEU A 360 23.98 -20.95 16.05
C LEU A 360 24.23 -22.44 16.34
N GLU A 361 25.10 -22.76 17.31
CA GLU A 361 25.38 -24.15 17.69
C GLU A 361 24.17 -24.84 18.31
N TYR A 362 23.46 -24.14 19.20
CA TYR A 362 22.18 -24.61 19.72
C TYR A 362 21.14 -24.74 18.60
N LEU A 363 21.04 -23.73 17.74
CA LEU A 363 20.02 -23.68 16.69
C LEU A 363 20.20 -24.75 15.60
N ARG A 364 21.44 -25.19 15.32
CA ARG A 364 21.73 -26.30 14.39
C ARG A 364 21.06 -27.63 14.75
N GLN A 365 20.66 -27.80 16.01
CA GLN A 365 19.99 -29.00 16.48
C GLN A 365 18.51 -29.06 16.03
N TYR A 366 17.92 -27.90 15.73
CA TYR A 366 16.48 -27.76 15.46
C TYR A 366 16.19 -27.19 14.06
N LEU A 367 17.09 -26.36 13.53
CA LEU A 367 16.90 -25.66 12.25
C LEU A 367 17.72 -26.30 11.12
N PRO A 368 17.17 -26.37 9.90
CA PRO A 368 17.94 -26.76 8.72
C PRO A 368 19.07 -25.73 8.44
N PRO A 369 20.15 -26.14 7.76
CA PRO A 369 21.32 -25.29 7.53
C PRO A 369 20.99 -23.92 6.89
N THR A 370 20.02 -23.87 5.98
CA THR A 370 19.60 -22.63 5.32
C THR A 370 19.00 -21.61 6.31
N LEU A 371 18.17 -22.06 7.25
CA LEU A 371 17.59 -21.19 8.29
C LEU A 371 18.63 -20.78 9.33
N VAL A 372 19.58 -21.66 9.66
CA VAL A 372 20.73 -21.30 10.52
C VAL A 372 21.56 -20.18 9.88
N LEU A 373 21.81 -20.25 8.57
CA LEU A 373 22.51 -19.18 7.84
C LEU A 373 21.70 -17.88 7.81
N GLN A 374 20.37 -17.97 7.68
CA GLN A 374 19.50 -16.79 7.77
C GLN A 374 19.53 -16.13 9.15
N VAL A 375 19.48 -16.92 10.22
CA VAL A 375 19.58 -16.39 11.59
C VAL A 375 20.97 -15.79 11.82
N GLY A 376 22.03 -16.51 11.45
CA GLY A 376 23.40 -16.06 11.65
C GLY A 376 23.79 -14.84 10.82
N SER A 377 23.11 -14.60 9.71
CA SER A 377 23.31 -13.37 8.95
C SER A 377 22.46 -12.22 9.44
N HIS A 378 21.36 -12.40 10.19
CA HIS A 378 20.49 -11.31 10.68
C HIS A 378 21.24 -10.38 11.68
N PRO A 379 20.95 -9.06 11.74
CA PRO A 379 21.57 -8.19 12.74
C PRO A 379 21.30 -8.70 14.16
N VAL A 380 22.34 -8.67 15.00
CA VAL A 380 22.19 -9.00 16.43
C VAL A 380 21.43 -7.87 17.13
N PRO A 381 20.42 -8.18 17.95
CA PRO A 381 19.68 -7.18 18.72
C PRO A 381 20.63 -6.39 19.63
N THR A 382 20.84 -5.11 19.31
CA THR A 382 21.81 -4.22 20.00
C THR A 382 21.26 -2.84 20.29
N GLU A 383 20.04 -2.56 19.83
CA GLU A 383 19.38 -1.26 20.00
C GLU A 383 18.73 -1.16 21.39
N GLU A 384 18.61 0.04 21.94
CA GLU A 384 17.89 0.27 23.21
C GLU A 384 16.37 0.26 23.01
N ALA A 385 15.90 0.74 21.86
CA ALA A 385 14.50 0.88 21.54
C ALA A 385 13.79 -0.48 21.35
N ASP A 386 12.50 -0.51 21.67
CA ASP A 386 11.66 -1.71 21.52
C ASP A 386 11.49 -2.14 20.07
N ASP A 387 11.29 -3.45 19.87
CA ASP A 387 10.97 -4.06 18.59
C ASP A 387 9.72 -3.42 17.96
N VAL A 388 9.73 -3.27 16.63
CA VAL A 388 8.68 -2.57 15.89
C VAL A 388 7.95 -3.52 14.95
N ARG A 389 6.62 -3.47 14.98
CA ARG A 389 5.77 -4.19 14.01
C ARG A 389 5.82 -3.51 12.64
N VAL A 390 5.98 -4.34 11.61
CA VAL A 390 6.14 -3.96 10.21
C VAL A 390 5.02 -4.59 9.39
N TRP A 391 4.44 -3.81 8.47
CA TRP A 391 3.43 -4.30 7.53
C TRP A 391 4.10 -5.06 6.39
N ARG A 392 3.95 -6.39 6.38
CA ARG A 392 4.64 -7.30 5.44
C ARG A 392 4.40 -6.96 3.97
N PHE A 393 3.21 -6.49 3.63
CA PHE A 393 2.84 -6.23 2.22
C PHE A 393 3.28 -4.85 1.73
N SER A 394 4.27 -4.23 2.37
CA SER A 394 4.85 -2.96 1.97
C SER A 394 6.36 -3.00 2.09
N GLU A 395 7.08 -2.65 1.02
CA GLU A 395 8.54 -2.51 1.02
C GLU A 395 9.04 -1.55 2.12
N ARG A 396 8.26 -0.51 2.41
CA ARG A 396 8.56 0.46 3.49
C ARG A 396 8.11 0.01 4.89
N GLY A 397 7.43 -1.12 5.01
CA GLY A 397 6.85 -1.59 6.28
C GLY A 397 5.59 -0.84 6.73
N GLU A 398 5.06 0.07 5.93
CA GLU A 398 3.91 0.90 6.29
C GLU A 398 2.59 0.30 5.84
N PHE A 399 1.58 0.39 6.71
CA PHE A 399 0.22 0.00 6.35
C PHE A 399 -0.36 0.94 5.31
N THR A 400 -0.90 0.39 4.22
CA THR A 400 -1.72 1.14 3.28
C THR A 400 -3.06 0.45 3.07
N LEU A 401 -4.12 1.24 2.85
CA LEU A 401 -5.43 0.68 2.49
C LEU A 401 -5.38 -0.09 1.16
N ARG A 402 -4.42 0.20 0.29
CA ARG A 402 -4.23 -0.52 -0.97
C ARG A 402 -3.75 -1.94 -0.69
N THR A 403 -2.64 -2.09 0.03
CA THR A 403 -2.04 -3.40 0.32
C THR A 403 -2.92 -4.24 1.24
N ALA A 404 -3.68 -3.60 2.15
CA ALA A 404 -4.72 -4.26 2.93
C ALA A 404 -5.89 -4.78 2.07
N TYR A 405 -6.33 -4.01 1.07
CA TYR A 405 -7.36 -4.47 0.14
C TYR A 405 -6.84 -5.63 -0.73
N GLU A 406 -5.62 -5.52 -1.27
CA GLU A 406 -4.98 -6.60 -2.03
C GLU A 406 -4.86 -7.89 -1.18
N LEU A 407 -4.58 -7.78 0.13
CA LEU A 407 -4.57 -8.94 1.03
C LEU A 407 -5.95 -9.63 1.11
N THR A 408 -7.04 -8.86 1.19
CA THR A 408 -8.41 -9.40 1.15
C THR A 408 -8.79 -10.00 -0.22
N GLU A 409 -8.03 -9.70 -1.28
CA GLU A 409 -8.19 -10.31 -2.60
C GLU A 409 -7.33 -11.55 -2.80
N ARG A 410 -6.12 -11.62 -2.21
CA ARG A 410 -5.13 -12.68 -2.44
C ARG A 410 -5.60 -14.08 -2.01
N GLU A 411 -6.58 -14.18 -1.12
CA GLU A 411 -7.28 -15.46 -0.86
C GLU A 411 -8.05 -15.99 -2.08
N ALA A 412 -8.24 -15.18 -3.13
CA ALA A 412 -9.07 -15.52 -4.29
C ALA A 412 -8.31 -15.72 -5.62
N SER A 413 -6.99 -15.49 -5.71
CA SER A 413 -6.29 -15.67 -7.00
C SER A 413 -4.77 -15.64 -6.94
N THR A 414 -4.14 -16.75 -7.35
CA THR A 414 -2.75 -16.82 -7.80
C THR A 414 -2.73 -17.11 -9.30
N THR A 415 -2.32 -16.15 -10.11
CA THR A 415 -1.78 -16.46 -11.45
C THR A 415 -0.92 -15.31 -11.94
N ASN A 416 0.39 -15.55 -11.92
CA ASN A 416 1.38 -14.67 -12.51
C ASN A 416 1.44 -14.97 -14.01
N VAL A 417 0.77 -14.15 -14.83
CA VAL A 417 0.91 -14.21 -16.30
C VAL A 417 1.25 -12.81 -16.78
N GLN A 418 2.34 -12.67 -17.53
CA GLN A 418 2.64 -11.47 -18.33
C GLN A 418 1.43 -11.18 -19.21
N SER A 419 0.59 -10.25 -18.77
CA SER A 419 -0.75 -10.12 -19.33
C SER A 419 -0.80 -9.03 -20.40
N VAL A 420 -1.52 -9.33 -21.49
CA VAL A 420 -1.96 -8.34 -22.49
C VAL A 420 -2.59 -7.09 -21.84
N TRP A 421 -3.15 -7.24 -20.64
CA TRP A 421 -3.80 -6.16 -19.90
C TRP A 421 -2.86 -5.01 -19.56
N ARG A 422 -1.60 -5.31 -19.13
CA ARG A 422 -0.59 -4.26 -18.92
C ARG A 422 -0.34 -3.47 -20.19
N THR A 423 -0.26 -4.15 -21.32
CA THR A 423 -0.02 -3.52 -22.63
C THR A 423 -1.19 -2.63 -23.04
N ILE A 424 -2.44 -3.07 -22.86
CA ILE A 424 -3.64 -2.28 -23.17
C ILE A 424 -3.66 -0.97 -22.38
N TRP A 425 -3.38 -1.02 -21.07
CA TRP A 425 -3.46 0.17 -20.23
C TRP A 425 -2.26 1.11 -20.40
N LYS A 426 -1.10 0.59 -20.85
CA LYS A 426 0.07 1.40 -21.23
C LYS A 426 0.02 1.92 -22.66
N ALA A 427 -0.84 1.37 -23.53
CA ALA A 427 -0.91 1.75 -24.93
C ALA A 427 -1.10 3.28 -25.08
N PRO A 428 -0.30 3.96 -25.92
CA PRO A 428 -0.38 5.41 -26.16
C PRO A 428 -1.66 5.76 -26.93
N THR A 429 -2.80 5.78 -26.25
CA THR A 429 -4.11 6.05 -26.86
C THR A 429 -5.09 6.62 -25.84
N MET A 430 -6.23 7.10 -26.31
CA MET A 430 -7.28 7.68 -25.47
C MET A 430 -7.91 6.62 -24.56
N GLN A 431 -8.35 7.02 -23.37
CA GLN A 431 -8.96 6.12 -22.39
C GLN A 431 -10.19 5.36 -22.93
N ARG A 432 -10.98 5.98 -23.83
CA ARG A 432 -12.10 5.31 -24.51
C ARG A 432 -11.67 4.15 -25.40
N VAL A 433 -10.51 4.26 -26.05
CA VAL A 433 -9.94 3.20 -26.91
C VAL A 433 -9.38 2.09 -26.02
N ARG A 434 -8.73 2.43 -24.89
CA ARG A 434 -8.29 1.43 -23.90
C ARG A 434 -9.47 0.62 -23.33
N SER A 435 -10.58 1.27 -22.98
CA SER A 435 -11.80 0.59 -22.54
C SER A 435 -12.41 -0.31 -23.62
N PHE A 436 -12.31 0.08 -24.90
CA PHE A 436 -12.69 -0.78 -26.02
C PHE A 436 -11.78 -1.99 -26.15
N LEU A 437 -10.45 -1.80 -26.15
CA LEU A 437 -9.47 -2.88 -26.24
C LEU A 437 -9.60 -3.86 -25.07
N TRP A 438 -9.97 -3.37 -23.88
CA TRP A 438 -10.30 -4.19 -22.73
C TRP A 438 -11.53 -5.09 -22.96
N LEU A 439 -12.63 -4.55 -23.51
CA LEU A 439 -13.79 -5.36 -23.90
C LEU A 439 -13.46 -6.36 -25.02
N MET A 440 -12.65 -5.94 -25.99
CA MET A 440 -12.16 -6.79 -27.09
C MET A 440 -11.37 -7.98 -26.54
N ASN A 441 -10.44 -7.75 -25.62
CA ASN A 441 -9.61 -8.79 -25.03
C ASN A 441 -10.34 -9.70 -24.04
N HIS A 442 -11.50 -9.28 -23.53
CA HIS A 442 -12.40 -10.16 -22.79
C HIS A 442 -13.34 -10.98 -23.68
N ASP A 443 -13.31 -10.77 -25.00
CA ASP A 443 -14.30 -11.28 -25.94
C ASP A 443 -15.74 -10.88 -25.52
N ARG A 444 -15.89 -9.58 -25.24
CA ARG A 444 -17.13 -8.97 -24.74
C ARG A 444 -17.55 -7.75 -25.54
N LEU A 445 -17.10 -7.63 -26.79
CA LEU A 445 -17.78 -6.74 -27.74
C LEU A 445 -19.18 -7.27 -28.00
N PHE A 446 -20.15 -6.36 -28.17
CA PHE A 446 -21.56 -6.74 -28.31
C PHE A 446 -21.90 -7.14 -29.76
N THR A 447 -21.12 -8.09 -30.29
CA THR A 447 -21.29 -8.62 -31.64
C THR A 447 -22.53 -9.50 -31.74
N ASN A 448 -22.99 -9.84 -32.94
CA ASN A 448 -24.15 -10.72 -33.12
C ASN A 448 -23.90 -12.13 -32.57
N ALA A 449 -22.66 -12.63 -32.56
CA ALA A 449 -22.32 -13.87 -31.87
C ALA A 449 -22.57 -13.77 -30.35
N GLU A 450 -22.10 -12.71 -29.70
CA GLU A 450 -22.30 -12.48 -28.26
C GLU A 450 -23.78 -12.20 -27.92
N ARG A 451 -24.48 -11.44 -28.75
CA ARG A 451 -25.93 -11.22 -28.64
C ARG A 451 -26.70 -12.55 -28.77
N GLY A 452 -26.30 -13.40 -29.71
CA GLY A 452 -26.90 -14.72 -29.89
C GLY A 452 -26.62 -15.66 -28.74
N ARG A 453 -25.40 -15.63 -28.18
CA ARG A 453 -25.04 -16.37 -26.96
C ARG A 453 -25.91 -15.96 -25.77
N ARG A 454 -26.35 -14.70 -25.72
CA ARG A 454 -27.24 -14.16 -24.69
C ARG A 454 -28.72 -14.21 -25.03
N HIS A 455 -29.11 -14.92 -26.09
CA HIS A 455 -30.50 -15.03 -26.55
C HIS A 455 -31.18 -13.69 -26.92
N LEU A 456 -30.39 -12.69 -27.33
CA LEU A 456 -30.90 -11.37 -27.76
C LEU A 456 -31.12 -11.26 -29.27
N THR A 457 -30.66 -12.24 -30.04
CA THR A 457 -30.87 -12.36 -31.48
C THR A 457 -30.71 -13.81 -31.90
N THR A 458 -31.46 -14.24 -32.92
CA THR A 458 -31.22 -15.51 -33.61
C THR A 458 -30.25 -15.36 -34.77
N LYS A 459 -30.11 -14.15 -35.32
CA LYS A 459 -29.20 -13.81 -36.42
C LYS A 459 -27.82 -13.49 -35.87
N LYS A 460 -26.88 -14.44 -35.99
CA LYS A 460 -25.49 -14.34 -35.49
C LYS A 460 -24.46 -13.91 -36.56
N GLY A 461 -24.86 -13.86 -37.83
CA GLY A 461 -23.97 -13.53 -38.95
C GLY A 461 -23.51 -12.07 -38.95
N CYS A 462 -22.38 -11.83 -39.61
CA CYS A 462 -21.83 -10.50 -39.87
C CYS A 462 -22.64 -9.80 -40.97
N LYS A 463 -23.02 -8.53 -40.74
CA LYS A 463 -23.76 -7.75 -41.73
C LYS A 463 -22.92 -7.18 -42.86
N ILE A 464 -21.59 -7.13 -42.69
CA ILE A 464 -20.68 -6.64 -43.73
C ILE A 464 -20.40 -7.72 -44.76
N CYS A 465 -19.87 -8.88 -44.35
CA CYS A 465 -19.57 -9.95 -45.29
C CYS A 465 -20.79 -10.82 -45.64
N GLY A 466 -21.78 -10.91 -44.75
CA GLY A 466 -22.96 -11.77 -44.94
C GLY A 466 -22.72 -13.27 -44.83
N VAL A 467 -21.47 -13.71 -44.63
CA VAL A 467 -21.08 -15.13 -44.69
C VAL A 467 -20.82 -15.70 -43.29
N ASP A 468 -19.89 -15.12 -42.55
CA ASP A 468 -19.39 -15.70 -41.29
C ASP A 468 -20.16 -15.20 -40.06
N LEU A 469 -19.93 -15.89 -38.93
CA LEU A 469 -20.38 -15.44 -37.61
C LEU A 469 -19.66 -14.15 -37.20
N GLU A 470 -20.42 -13.20 -36.66
CA GLU A 470 -19.87 -11.93 -36.17
C GLU A 470 -19.22 -12.12 -34.79
N THR A 471 -18.01 -12.67 -34.72
CA THR A 471 -17.20 -12.79 -33.50
C THR A 471 -16.33 -11.55 -33.26
N THR A 472 -15.73 -11.40 -32.08
CA THR A 472 -14.83 -10.26 -31.79
C THR A 472 -13.67 -10.19 -32.76
N ILE A 473 -12.97 -11.31 -33.00
CA ILE A 473 -11.83 -11.34 -33.91
C ILE A 473 -12.27 -11.11 -35.37
N HIS A 474 -13.47 -11.56 -35.74
CA HIS A 474 -14.02 -11.33 -37.07
C HIS A 474 -14.25 -9.85 -37.37
N VAL A 475 -14.88 -9.10 -36.45
CA VAL A 475 -15.18 -7.67 -36.65
C VAL A 475 -13.98 -6.74 -36.53
N VAL A 476 -12.82 -7.26 -36.12
CA VAL A 476 -11.57 -6.47 -36.06
C VAL A 476 -10.50 -6.97 -37.01
N ARG A 477 -10.63 -8.17 -37.60
CA ARG A 477 -9.62 -8.77 -38.48
C ARG A 477 -10.17 -9.69 -39.57
N ASP A 478 -10.92 -10.75 -39.22
CA ASP A 478 -11.14 -11.87 -40.18
C ASP A 478 -12.19 -11.58 -41.25
N CYS A 479 -13.08 -10.62 -41.03
CA CYS A 479 -14.03 -10.22 -42.06
C CYS A 479 -13.28 -9.69 -43.29
N PRO A 480 -13.64 -10.09 -44.53
CA PRO A 480 -12.91 -9.70 -45.73
C PRO A 480 -12.66 -8.19 -45.86
N PHE A 481 -13.63 -7.37 -45.43
CA PHE A 481 -13.51 -5.91 -45.44
C PHE A 481 -12.47 -5.41 -44.41
N GLU A 482 -12.57 -5.86 -43.16
CA GLU A 482 -11.64 -5.54 -42.08
C GLU A 482 -10.22 -5.99 -42.43
N ARG A 483 -10.09 -7.22 -42.96
CA ARG A 483 -8.82 -7.81 -43.39
C ARG A 483 -8.16 -6.99 -44.48
N ALA A 484 -8.90 -6.60 -45.52
CA ALA A 484 -8.39 -5.75 -46.59
C ALA A 484 -7.93 -4.39 -46.04
N THR A 485 -8.72 -3.78 -45.14
CA THR A 485 -8.35 -2.52 -44.48
C THR A 485 -7.03 -2.63 -43.74
N LEU A 486 -6.84 -3.71 -42.96
CA LEU A 486 -5.60 -3.95 -42.22
C LEU A 486 -4.43 -4.27 -43.13
N ALA A 487 -4.60 -5.15 -44.12
CA ALA A 487 -3.55 -5.55 -45.05
C ALA A 487 -2.99 -4.35 -45.84
N GLU A 488 -3.87 -3.47 -46.34
CA GLU A 488 -3.46 -2.23 -47.01
C GLU A 488 -2.71 -1.27 -46.07
N MET A 489 -3.06 -1.23 -44.78
CA MET A 489 -2.31 -0.41 -43.80
C MET A 489 -0.96 -1.01 -43.42
N LEU A 490 -0.84 -2.33 -43.50
CA LEU A 490 0.41 -3.05 -43.26
C LEU A 490 1.37 -2.99 -44.46
N GLY A 491 0.94 -2.45 -45.61
CA GLY A 491 1.83 -2.18 -46.74
C GLY A 491 2.52 -3.41 -47.36
N GLY A 492 2.00 -4.62 -47.14
CA GLY A 492 2.63 -5.87 -47.57
C GLY A 492 1.93 -7.13 -47.03
N GLU A 493 2.63 -8.27 -47.10
CA GLU A 493 2.13 -9.53 -46.54
C GLU A 493 2.00 -9.44 -45.02
N PRO A 494 0.95 -10.03 -44.43
CA PRO A 494 0.77 -10.05 -42.98
C PRO A 494 1.94 -10.76 -42.29
N ASP A 495 2.40 -10.24 -41.16
CA ASP A 495 3.40 -10.93 -40.35
C ASP A 495 2.89 -12.29 -39.81
N SER A 496 3.81 -13.12 -39.32
CA SER A 496 3.51 -14.49 -38.89
C SER A 496 2.50 -14.60 -37.75
N LEU A 497 2.25 -13.51 -37.01
CA LEU A 497 1.29 -13.46 -35.91
C LEU A 497 -0.03 -12.78 -36.30
N PHE A 498 -0.19 -12.31 -37.54
CA PHE A 498 -1.41 -11.67 -38.00
C PHE A 498 -2.64 -12.59 -37.86
N PHE A 499 -2.50 -13.88 -38.20
CA PHE A 499 -3.57 -14.88 -38.12
C PHE A 499 -3.64 -15.63 -36.77
N GLU A 500 -3.00 -15.12 -35.72
CA GLU A 500 -3.09 -15.71 -34.37
C GLU A 500 -4.57 -15.80 -33.92
N PRO A 501 -5.12 -16.99 -33.63
CA PRO A 501 -6.54 -17.15 -33.31
C PRO A 501 -6.93 -16.53 -31.96
N ASP A 502 -6.02 -16.47 -30.99
CA ASP A 502 -6.29 -15.82 -29.71
C ASP A 502 -6.16 -14.29 -29.83
N VAL A 503 -7.30 -13.59 -29.76
CA VAL A 503 -7.38 -12.12 -29.78
C VAL A 503 -6.43 -11.45 -28.77
N LYS A 504 -6.16 -12.10 -27.62
CA LYS A 504 -5.23 -11.59 -26.61
C LYS A 504 -3.79 -11.64 -27.08
N ARG A 505 -3.36 -12.78 -27.64
CA ARG A 505 -2.00 -12.94 -28.18
C ARG A 505 -1.79 -12.05 -29.39
N TRP A 506 -2.76 -12.03 -30.31
CA TRP A 506 -2.76 -11.18 -31.49
C TRP A 506 -2.64 -9.69 -31.12
N SER A 507 -3.52 -9.19 -30.26
CA SER A 507 -3.48 -7.77 -29.88
C SER A 507 -2.27 -7.42 -29.00
N HIS A 508 -1.77 -8.32 -28.17
CA HIS A 508 -0.54 -8.10 -27.40
C HIS A 508 0.66 -7.85 -28.30
N TYR A 509 0.81 -8.62 -29.39
CA TYR A 509 1.91 -8.46 -30.34
C TYR A 509 1.97 -7.03 -30.91
N TYR A 510 0.86 -6.52 -31.48
CA TYR A 510 0.82 -5.18 -32.05
C TYR A 510 0.85 -4.06 -30.99
N LEU A 511 0.15 -4.22 -29.87
CA LEU A 511 0.15 -3.21 -28.81
C LEU A 511 1.49 -3.10 -28.07
N SER A 512 2.30 -4.16 -28.06
CA SER A 512 3.64 -4.15 -27.45
C SER A 512 4.69 -3.45 -28.31
N GLY A 513 4.34 -3.01 -29.53
CA GLY A 513 5.27 -2.35 -30.45
C GLY A 513 6.31 -3.30 -31.05
N LYS A 514 6.07 -4.62 -31.01
CA LYS A 514 6.95 -5.62 -31.62
C LYS A 514 6.82 -5.67 -33.14
N SER A 515 5.69 -5.19 -33.69
CA SER A 515 5.53 -5.06 -35.14
C SER A 515 6.42 -3.94 -35.66
N GLN A 516 7.19 -4.23 -36.70
CA GLN A 516 8.00 -3.23 -37.42
C GLN A 516 7.18 -2.40 -38.42
N ILE A 517 5.93 -2.82 -38.67
CA ILE A 517 5.09 -2.30 -39.74
C ILE A 517 4.12 -1.24 -39.22
N ILE A 518 3.45 -1.54 -38.10
CA ILE A 518 2.43 -0.67 -37.50
C ILE A 518 2.74 -0.41 -36.03
N ASP A 519 2.74 0.86 -35.64
CA ASP A 519 2.88 1.21 -34.23
C ASP A 519 1.59 0.97 -33.42
N SER A 520 1.76 0.84 -32.10
CA SER A 520 0.67 0.51 -31.18
C SER A 520 -0.46 1.54 -31.14
N THR A 521 -0.18 2.82 -31.40
CA THR A 521 -1.20 3.88 -31.46
C THR A 521 -2.09 3.70 -32.67
N LEU A 522 -1.46 3.48 -33.83
CA LEU A 522 -2.17 3.31 -35.09
C LEU A 522 -3.00 2.03 -35.07
N PHE A 523 -2.43 0.91 -34.63
CA PHE A 523 -3.15 -0.35 -34.45
C PHE A 523 -4.39 -0.19 -33.55
N ALA A 524 -4.24 0.42 -32.37
CA ALA A 524 -5.36 0.67 -31.46
C ALA A 524 -6.45 1.55 -32.10
N GLY A 525 -6.06 2.57 -32.86
CA GLY A 525 -6.95 3.46 -33.57
C GLY A 525 -7.75 2.74 -34.67
N VAL A 526 -7.11 1.87 -35.45
CA VAL A 526 -7.76 1.11 -36.52
C VAL A 526 -8.78 0.13 -35.97
N CYS A 527 -8.41 -0.70 -34.99
CA CYS A 527 -9.34 -1.65 -34.36
C CYS A 527 -10.59 -0.93 -33.81
N TRP A 528 -10.41 0.24 -33.21
CA TRP A 528 -11.50 1.07 -32.72
C TRP A 528 -12.40 1.61 -33.85
N LEU A 529 -11.80 2.06 -34.95
CA LEU A 529 -12.54 2.61 -36.09
C LEU A 529 -13.28 1.53 -36.88
N LEU A 530 -12.70 0.32 -37.03
CA LEU A 530 -13.38 -0.84 -37.61
C LEU A 530 -14.64 -1.19 -36.81
N TRP A 531 -14.51 -1.31 -35.49
CA TRP A 531 -15.67 -1.51 -34.61
C TRP A 531 -16.71 -0.39 -34.74
N LYS A 532 -16.27 0.87 -34.84
CA LYS A 532 -17.20 1.99 -35.10
C LYS A 532 -17.87 1.92 -36.46
N ASN A 533 -17.19 1.41 -37.48
CA ASN A 533 -17.74 1.25 -38.82
C ASN A 533 -18.86 0.20 -38.83
N GLN A 534 -18.63 -0.96 -38.19
CA GLN A 534 -19.65 -1.99 -37.98
C GLN A 534 -20.92 -1.41 -37.33
N ASN A 535 -20.75 -0.64 -36.24
CA ASN A 535 -21.87 0.00 -35.55
C ASN A 535 -22.51 1.13 -36.37
N GLY A 536 -21.74 1.83 -37.21
CA GLY A 536 -22.25 2.82 -38.15
C GLY A 536 -23.24 2.20 -39.13
N LEU A 537 -22.89 1.06 -39.72
CA LEU A 537 -23.77 0.33 -40.63
C LEU A 537 -25.04 -0.13 -39.91
N ILE A 538 -24.91 -0.67 -38.69
CA ILE A 538 -26.05 -1.23 -37.94
C ILE A 538 -27.04 -0.16 -37.48
N PHE A 539 -26.55 0.95 -36.93
CA PHE A 539 -27.39 1.94 -36.24
C PHE A 539 -27.68 3.21 -37.04
N ARG A 540 -26.88 3.50 -38.07
CA ARG A 540 -27.01 4.71 -38.89
C ARG A 540 -27.05 4.41 -40.39
N SER A 541 -26.97 3.15 -40.79
CA SER A 541 -26.87 2.75 -42.20
C SER A 541 -25.69 3.42 -42.93
N GLU A 542 -24.62 3.74 -42.19
CA GLU A 542 -23.41 4.40 -42.69
C GLU A 542 -22.23 3.41 -42.70
N LEU A 543 -21.73 3.05 -43.88
CA LEU A 543 -20.51 2.26 -44.04
C LEU A 543 -19.43 3.11 -44.71
N LYS A 544 -18.30 3.31 -44.02
CA LYS A 544 -17.13 3.99 -44.56
C LYS A 544 -16.29 3.04 -45.39
N THR A 545 -15.59 3.57 -46.39
CA THR A 545 -14.64 2.83 -47.22
C THR A 545 -13.32 2.58 -46.47
N HIS A 546 -12.51 1.64 -46.98
CA HIS A 546 -11.16 1.35 -46.45
C HIS A 546 -10.32 2.62 -46.32
N THR A 547 -10.22 3.40 -47.40
CA THR A 547 -9.44 4.65 -47.46
C THR A 547 -9.89 5.69 -46.43
N GLN A 548 -11.20 5.80 -46.18
CA GLN A 548 -11.74 6.72 -45.17
C GLN A 548 -11.35 6.31 -43.75
N ILE A 549 -11.39 5.02 -43.45
CA ILE A 549 -10.98 4.48 -42.14
C ILE A 549 -9.48 4.69 -41.93
N GLN A 550 -8.67 4.40 -42.94
CA GLN A 550 -7.22 4.59 -42.91
C GLN A 550 -6.84 6.05 -42.66
N PHE A 551 -7.46 6.97 -43.39
CA PHE A 551 -7.25 8.40 -43.21
C PHE A 551 -7.61 8.85 -41.78
N GLN A 552 -8.76 8.41 -41.27
CA GLN A 552 -9.18 8.71 -39.90
C GLN A 552 -8.26 8.10 -38.85
N ALA A 553 -7.72 6.91 -39.08
CA ALA A 553 -6.78 6.26 -38.18
C ALA A 553 -5.44 7.01 -38.13
N LYS A 554 -4.90 7.43 -39.28
CA LYS A 554 -3.68 8.26 -39.36
C LYS A 554 -3.88 9.62 -38.69
N GLN A 555 -5.00 10.28 -38.95
CA GLN A 555 -5.34 11.55 -38.30
C GLN A 555 -5.48 11.39 -36.78
N LEU A 556 -6.13 10.31 -36.32
CA LEU A 556 -6.28 10.03 -34.90
C LEU A 556 -4.93 9.78 -34.23
N ARG A 557 -4.05 9.01 -34.88
CA ARG A 557 -2.68 8.75 -34.42
C ARG A 557 -1.92 10.06 -34.25
N GLU A 558 -1.92 10.94 -35.25
CA GLU A 558 -1.24 12.25 -35.17
C GLU A 558 -1.77 13.11 -34.03
N GLN A 559 -3.09 13.18 -33.85
CA GLN A 559 -3.70 13.91 -32.75
C GLN A 559 -3.26 13.37 -31.38
N ILE A 560 -3.20 12.05 -31.25
CA ILE A 560 -2.77 11.38 -30.02
C ILE A 560 -1.29 11.68 -29.75
N LEU A 561 -0.41 11.52 -30.74
CA LEU A 561 1.02 11.78 -30.58
C LEU A 561 1.29 13.24 -30.19
N LYS A 562 0.64 14.20 -30.85
CA LYS A 562 0.74 15.63 -30.51
C LYS A 562 0.27 15.92 -29.08
N ALA A 563 -0.79 15.26 -28.62
CA ALA A 563 -1.28 15.43 -27.24
C ALA A 563 -0.27 14.91 -26.21
N PHE A 564 0.35 13.75 -26.47
CA PHE A 564 1.38 13.18 -25.58
C PHE A 564 2.71 13.94 -25.62
N GLU A 565 3.10 14.51 -26.76
CA GLU A 565 4.25 15.42 -26.85
C GLU A 565 4.05 16.68 -25.99
N LYS A 566 2.84 17.25 -26.02
CA LYS A 566 2.48 18.38 -25.17
C LYS A 566 2.55 18.05 -23.68
N GLU A 567 2.11 16.85 -23.27
CA GLU A 567 2.29 16.39 -21.89
C GLU A 567 3.77 16.24 -21.53
N ARG A 568 4.59 15.62 -22.38
CA ARG A 568 6.05 15.48 -22.15
C ARG A 568 6.74 16.83 -21.98
N ASN A 569 6.38 17.83 -22.80
CA ASN A 569 6.95 19.17 -22.70
C ASN A 569 6.51 19.94 -21.44
N ILE A 570 5.34 19.60 -20.88
CA ILE A 570 4.86 20.20 -19.62
C ILE A 570 5.52 19.56 -18.39
N PHE A 571 5.78 18.25 -18.44
CA PHE A 571 6.34 17.49 -17.31
C PHE A 571 7.86 17.28 -17.36
N GLY A 572 8.54 17.89 -18.34
CA GLY A 572 10.00 17.82 -18.51
C GLY A 572 10.45 16.54 -19.22
N ASP A 573 11.35 16.69 -20.19
CA ASP A 573 11.99 15.56 -20.86
C ASP A 573 12.94 14.87 -19.88
N GLY A 574 12.75 13.57 -19.66
CA GLY A 574 13.56 12.80 -18.73
C GLY A 574 14.94 12.47 -19.31
N GLY A 575 15.83 13.47 -19.39
CA GLY A 575 17.26 13.39 -19.66
C GLY A 575 17.69 12.70 -20.97
N LEU A 576 18.52 13.36 -21.78
CA LEU A 576 19.20 12.74 -22.92
C LEU A 576 20.03 11.53 -22.44
N ARG A 577 19.92 10.40 -23.15
CA ARG A 577 20.76 9.23 -22.86
C ARG A 577 22.06 9.33 -23.66
N VAL A 578 23.19 9.39 -22.97
CA VAL A 578 24.54 9.46 -23.55
C VAL A 578 25.22 8.10 -23.39
N ARG A 579 25.96 7.67 -24.42
CA ARG A 579 26.81 6.48 -24.35
C ARG A 579 28.10 6.82 -23.61
N CYS A 580 28.44 6.05 -22.59
CA CYS A 580 29.66 6.14 -21.81
C CYS A 580 30.38 4.79 -21.81
N GLU A 581 31.70 4.82 -21.66
CA GLU A 581 32.51 3.61 -21.44
C GLU A 581 32.74 3.45 -19.93
N ILE A 582 32.32 2.29 -19.39
CA ILE A 582 32.35 1.99 -17.95
C ILE A 582 33.36 0.89 -17.68
N GLY A 583 34.31 1.16 -16.79
CA GLY A 583 35.21 0.17 -16.22
C GLY A 583 35.55 0.54 -14.78
N TRP A 584 36.08 -0.40 -14.02
CA TRP A 584 36.53 -0.13 -12.66
C TRP A 584 37.69 0.87 -12.67
N GLN A 585 37.77 1.72 -11.64
CA GLN A 585 38.82 2.71 -11.47
C GLN A 585 39.36 2.64 -10.04
N PRO A 586 40.70 2.70 -9.85
CA PRO A 586 41.29 2.72 -8.51
C PRO A 586 40.89 3.99 -7.75
N PRO A 587 40.84 3.93 -6.41
CA PRO A 587 40.52 5.10 -5.59
C PRO A 587 41.70 6.08 -5.56
N ALA A 588 41.48 7.29 -5.04
CA ALA A 588 42.54 8.28 -4.90
C ALA A 588 43.69 7.78 -3.99
N PRO A 589 44.94 8.27 -4.17
CA PRO A 589 46.07 7.86 -3.34
C PRO A 589 45.79 7.97 -1.83
N GLY A 590 46.14 6.94 -1.08
CA GLY A 590 45.89 6.81 0.35
C GLY A 590 44.46 6.41 0.74
N TRP A 591 43.61 6.04 -0.23
CA TRP A 591 42.28 5.47 0.01
C TRP A 591 42.26 3.97 -0.30
N VAL A 592 41.43 3.24 0.43
CA VAL A 592 41.14 1.82 0.20
C VAL A 592 39.77 1.71 -0.47
N CYS A 593 39.68 0.90 -1.53
CA CYS A 593 38.42 0.64 -2.21
C CYS A 593 37.77 -0.65 -1.68
N VAL A 594 36.48 -0.59 -1.39
CA VAL A 594 35.67 -1.74 -1.02
C VAL A 594 34.56 -1.91 -2.05
N ASN A 595 34.74 -2.87 -2.95
CA ASN A 595 33.70 -3.30 -3.89
C ASN A 595 32.88 -4.40 -3.24
N THR A 596 31.57 -4.30 -3.30
CA THR A 596 30.66 -5.32 -2.75
C THR A 596 29.69 -5.74 -3.83
N ASP A 597 29.07 -6.92 -3.76
CA ASP A 597 27.89 -7.27 -4.55
C ASP A 597 26.98 -8.27 -3.82
N GLY A 598 25.70 -8.28 -4.19
CA GLY A 598 24.65 -9.18 -3.69
C GLY A 598 24.13 -10.09 -4.80
N SER A 599 23.92 -11.37 -4.50
CA SER A 599 23.44 -12.36 -5.45
C SER A 599 22.22 -13.10 -4.92
N VAL A 600 21.25 -13.38 -5.80
CA VAL A 600 20.04 -14.16 -5.50
C VAL A 600 19.89 -15.25 -6.55
N ASN A 601 19.79 -16.50 -6.11
CA ASN A 601 19.40 -17.63 -6.94
C ASN A 601 17.92 -17.93 -6.74
N SER A 602 17.21 -18.19 -7.84
CA SER A 602 15.79 -18.54 -7.77
C SER A 602 15.56 -20.04 -7.54
N PHE A 603 16.54 -20.89 -7.85
CA PHE A 603 16.43 -22.36 -7.75
C PHE A 603 17.78 -23.01 -7.39
N PRO A 604 17.98 -23.50 -6.15
CA PRO A 604 17.14 -23.25 -4.97
C PRO A 604 17.10 -21.75 -4.62
N GLU A 605 16.07 -21.32 -3.89
CA GLU A 605 16.01 -19.95 -3.39
C GLU A 605 17.12 -19.73 -2.37
N SER A 606 18.13 -18.96 -2.76
CA SER A 606 19.25 -18.60 -1.89
C SER A 606 19.75 -17.21 -2.17
N THR A 607 20.29 -16.56 -1.14
CA THR A 607 20.92 -15.26 -1.21
C THR A 607 22.33 -15.34 -0.68
N ALA A 608 23.22 -14.63 -1.34
CA ALA A 608 24.64 -14.60 -1.01
C ALA A 608 25.16 -13.18 -1.23
N CYS A 609 26.32 -12.89 -0.65
CA CYS A 609 27.04 -11.67 -0.97
C CYS A 609 28.54 -11.88 -0.97
N GLY A 610 29.24 -10.95 -1.60
CA GLY A 610 30.69 -10.98 -1.68
C GLY A 610 31.26 -9.58 -1.80
N GLY A 611 32.56 -9.47 -1.60
CA GLY A 611 33.23 -8.20 -1.75
C GLY A 611 34.73 -8.30 -1.63
N ILE A 612 35.41 -7.25 -2.04
CA ILE A 612 36.84 -7.17 -2.14
C ILE A 612 37.34 -5.82 -1.65
N VAL A 613 38.42 -5.86 -0.87
CA VAL A 613 39.19 -4.73 -0.38
C VAL A 613 40.45 -4.60 -1.22
N ARG A 614 40.67 -3.41 -1.79
CA ARG A 614 41.80 -3.11 -2.68
C ARG A 614 42.54 -1.85 -2.26
N GLY A 615 43.84 -1.80 -2.54
CA GLY A 615 44.65 -0.60 -2.39
C GLY A 615 44.33 0.46 -3.44
N ASP A 616 44.98 1.61 -3.29
CA ASP A 616 44.95 2.75 -4.23
C ASP A 616 45.67 2.47 -5.56
N ASP A 617 46.52 1.46 -5.60
CA ASP A 617 47.13 0.90 -6.82
C ASP A 617 46.30 -0.25 -7.43
N GLY A 618 45.13 -0.55 -6.87
CA GLY A 618 44.29 -1.68 -7.27
C GLY A 618 44.78 -3.05 -6.80
N ARG A 619 45.83 -3.11 -5.97
CA ARG A 619 46.31 -4.39 -5.41
C ARG A 619 45.23 -5.06 -4.57
N PHE A 620 45.14 -6.38 -4.67
CA PHE A 620 44.31 -7.20 -3.79
C PHE A 620 44.84 -7.10 -2.34
N ILE A 621 43.97 -6.77 -1.39
CA ILE A 621 44.27 -6.81 0.05
C ILE A 621 43.59 -8.03 0.67
N ARG A 622 42.25 -8.08 0.58
CA ARG A 622 41.41 -9.17 1.07
C ARG A 622 40.13 -9.25 0.28
N ALA A 623 39.44 -10.39 0.36
CA ALA A 623 38.06 -10.52 -0.09
C ALA A 623 37.23 -11.29 0.93
N PHE A 624 35.91 -11.22 0.79
CA PHE A 624 34.99 -12.08 1.51
C PHE A 624 33.91 -12.63 0.58
N THR A 625 33.33 -13.73 1.02
CA THR A 625 32.12 -14.32 0.47
C THR A 625 31.24 -14.82 1.60
N ALA A 626 29.93 -14.79 1.41
CA ALA A 626 28.96 -15.06 2.45
C ALA A 626 27.71 -15.73 1.89
N ASN A 627 27.28 -16.82 2.54
CA ASN A 627 25.98 -17.45 2.28
C ASN A 627 24.97 -16.94 3.31
N LEU A 628 23.91 -16.28 2.85
CA LEU A 628 22.91 -15.67 3.72
C LEU A 628 21.70 -16.59 3.93
N GLY A 629 21.69 -17.79 3.33
CA GLY A 629 20.53 -18.68 3.31
C GLY A 629 19.49 -18.14 2.32
N GLY A 630 18.27 -17.84 2.75
CA GLY A 630 17.26 -17.14 1.95
C GLY A 630 17.12 -15.65 2.32
N GLY A 631 16.24 -14.94 1.62
CA GLY A 631 15.84 -13.58 1.97
C GLY A 631 15.72 -12.65 0.77
N SER A 632 15.47 -11.37 1.05
CA SER A 632 15.32 -10.37 -0.02
C SER A 632 16.66 -9.94 -0.62
N ILE A 633 16.65 -9.52 -1.90
CA ILE A 633 17.82 -8.86 -2.51
C ILE A 633 18.26 -7.67 -1.67
N THR A 634 17.34 -6.82 -1.21
CA THR A 634 17.65 -5.63 -0.39
C THR A 634 18.40 -6.00 0.89
N ARG A 635 18.06 -7.13 1.52
CA ARG A 635 18.80 -7.63 2.69
C ARG A 635 20.22 -8.04 2.31
N ALA A 636 20.43 -8.76 1.22
CA ALA A 636 21.77 -9.12 0.74
C ALA A 636 22.60 -7.87 0.42
N GLU A 637 21.98 -6.87 -0.19
CA GLU A 637 22.58 -5.60 -0.58
C GLU A 637 23.00 -4.72 0.60
N LEU A 638 22.33 -4.82 1.74
CA LEU A 638 22.73 -4.12 2.95
C LEU A 638 23.74 -4.94 3.76
N THR A 639 23.60 -6.27 3.81
CA THR A 639 24.53 -7.16 4.53
C THR A 639 25.93 -7.12 3.91
N ARG A 640 26.05 -7.07 2.57
CA ARG A 640 27.35 -6.94 1.89
C ARG A 640 28.12 -5.69 2.30
N ILE A 641 27.43 -4.59 2.57
CA ILE A 641 28.02 -3.31 2.98
C ILE A 641 28.61 -3.44 4.39
N VAL A 642 27.87 -4.05 5.32
CA VAL A 642 28.36 -4.31 6.68
C VAL A 642 29.63 -5.17 6.64
N TYR A 643 29.61 -6.26 5.90
CA TYR A 643 30.76 -7.16 5.78
C TYR A 643 31.98 -6.50 5.13
N GLY A 644 31.76 -5.70 4.08
CA GLY A 644 32.82 -4.91 3.45
C GLY A 644 33.44 -3.88 4.40
N LEU A 645 32.62 -3.14 5.16
CA LEU A 645 33.10 -2.18 6.15
C LEU A 645 33.87 -2.87 7.29
N LYS A 646 33.33 -3.98 7.80
CA LYS A 646 34.00 -4.80 8.83
C LYS A 646 35.38 -5.25 8.38
N LEU A 647 35.48 -5.84 7.18
CA LEU A 647 36.75 -6.32 6.64
C LEU A 647 37.77 -5.19 6.44
N ALA A 648 37.34 -4.05 5.89
CA ALA A 648 38.22 -2.90 5.70
C ALA A 648 38.74 -2.34 7.04
N TRP A 649 37.88 -2.31 8.07
CA TRP A 649 38.26 -1.87 9.41
C TRP A 649 39.30 -2.79 10.05
N GLU A 650 39.11 -4.11 9.94
CA GLU A 650 40.01 -5.15 10.44
C GLU A 650 41.39 -5.09 9.77
N GLU A 651 41.44 -4.78 8.47
CA GLU A 651 42.69 -4.56 7.72
C GLU A 651 43.33 -3.18 8.00
N GLY A 652 42.80 -2.42 8.96
CA GLY A 652 43.40 -1.16 9.40
C GLY A 652 43.13 0.04 8.48
N ALA A 653 42.22 -0.09 7.50
CA ALA A 653 41.86 1.03 6.63
C ALA A 653 41.21 2.17 7.43
N ARG A 654 41.57 3.41 7.10
CA ARG A 654 41.01 4.64 7.74
C ARG A 654 40.46 5.65 6.74
N LYS A 655 40.69 5.45 5.44
CA LYS A 655 40.07 6.19 4.35
C LYS A 655 39.52 5.17 3.37
N VAL A 656 38.20 5.06 3.28
CA VAL A 656 37.52 4.00 2.53
C VAL A 656 36.56 4.60 1.50
N VAL A 657 36.67 4.14 0.25
CA VAL A 657 35.64 4.33 -0.76
C VAL A 657 34.88 3.03 -0.90
N LEU A 658 33.63 3.00 -0.44
CA LEU A 658 32.74 1.85 -0.60
C LEU A 658 31.95 2.03 -1.90
N GLN A 659 32.08 1.06 -2.80
CA GLN A 659 31.41 1.03 -4.09
C GLN A 659 30.30 -0.01 -4.07
N THR A 660 29.07 0.44 -4.32
CA THR A 660 27.87 -0.39 -4.42
C THR A 660 27.13 -0.07 -5.71
N ASP A 661 26.59 -1.08 -6.37
CA ASP A 661 25.71 -0.96 -7.55
C ASP A 661 24.22 -0.95 -7.19
N SER A 662 23.88 -0.91 -5.89
CA SER A 662 22.52 -0.82 -5.41
C SER A 662 22.15 0.62 -5.04
N ALA A 663 21.54 1.33 -6.00
CA ALA A 663 20.96 2.65 -5.75
C ALA A 663 19.94 2.63 -4.58
N THR A 664 19.20 1.52 -4.44
CA THR A 664 18.26 1.31 -3.33
C THR A 664 18.98 1.24 -1.98
N ALA A 665 20.06 0.46 -1.86
CA ALA A 665 20.82 0.38 -0.62
C ALA A 665 21.41 1.74 -0.22
N LYS A 666 21.98 2.47 -1.19
CA LYS A 666 22.48 3.84 -0.96
C LYS A 666 21.39 4.77 -0.44
N SER A 667 20.23 4.81 -1.10
CA SER A 667 19.10 5.65 -0.69
C SER A 667 18.57 5.29 0.70
N LEU A 668 18.54 3.99 1.05
CA LEU A 668 18.14 3.54 2.38
C LEU A 668 19.13 4.00 3.45
N ILE A 669 20.44 3.90 3.22
CA ILE A 669 21.45 4.37 4.17
C ILE A 669 21.25 5.85 4.52
N GLU A 670 20.90 6.67 3.52
CA GLU A 670 20.71 8.11 3.69
C GLU A 670 19.38 8.51 4.33
N THR A 671 18.29 7.76 4.08
CA THR A 671 16.91 8.24 4.36
C THR A 671 15.98 7.22 5.02
N VAL A 672 16.50 6.13 5.61
CA VAL A 672 15.66 5.07 6.21
C VAL A 672 14.73 5.61 7.30
N SER A 673 13.47 5.18 7.26
CA SER A 673 12.51 5.42 8.34
C SER A 673 12.72 4.42 9.48
N PRO A 674 12.56 4.80 10.76
CA PRO A 674 12.58 3.87 11.88
C PRO A 674 11.61 2.68 11.74
N ASN A 675 10.52 2.85 10.98
CA ASN A 675 9.52 1.79 10.77
C ASN A 675 9.83 0.89 9.56
N HIS A 676 10.96 1.10 8.89
CA HIS A 676 11.36 0.32 7.72
C HIS A 676 11.77 -1.11 8.12
N PRO A 677 11.43 -2.16 7.35
CA PRO A 677 11.77 -3.55 7.67
C PRO A 677 13.27 -3.78 7.89
N HIS A 678 14.11 -3.07 7.13
CA HIS A 678 15.57 -3.16 7.21
C HIS A 678 16.25 -2.08 8.07
N TYR A 679 15.51 -1.35 8.91
CA TYR A 679 16.05 -0.26 9.72
C TYR A 679 17.27 -0.69 10.56
N THR A 680 17.18 -1.82 11.24
CA THR A 680 18.24 -2.34 12.12
C THR A 680 19.55 -2.65 11.39
N ARG A 681 19.47 -3.15 10.16
CA ARG A 681 20.66 -3.32 9.32
C ARG A 681 21.25 -1.97 8.91
N VAL A 682 20.42 -0.99 8.58
CA VAL A 682 20.92 0.36 8.25
C VAL A 682 21.53 1.01 9.49
N ALA A 683 20.93 0.86 10.67
CA ALA A 683 21.49 1.35 11.94
C ALA A 683 22.86 0.71 12.24
N GLU A 684 23.04 -0.57 11.93
CA GLU A 684 24.36 -1.23 11.99
C GLU A 684 25.36 -0.59 11.01
N ILE A 685 24.96 -0.31 9.76
CA ILE A 685 25.83 0.39 8.79
C ILE A 685 26.21 1.77 9.32
N GLN A 686 25.27 2.54 9.87
CA GLN A 686 25.53 3.87 10.43
C GLN A 686 26.55 3.80 11.57
N ARG A 687 26.43 2.82 12.48
CA ARG A 687 27.43 2.57 13.53
C ARG A 687 28.83 2.27 12.97
N TRP A 688 28.94 1.61 11.82
CA TRP A 688 30.23 1.43 11.15
C TRP A 688 30.74 2.74 10.56
N LEU A 689 29.88 3.55 9.95
CA LEU A 689 30.26 4.84 9.37
C LEU A 689 30.70 5.85 10.44
N ASP A 690 30.11 5.81 11.64
CA ASP A 690 30.41 6.72 12.77
C ASP A 690 31.76 6.43 13.47
N ARG A 691 32.45 5.36 13.12
CA ARG A 691 33.78 5.04 13.67
C ARG A 691 34.83 6.11 13.27
N PRO A 692 35.98 6.18 13.96
CA PRO A 692 37.03 7.17 13.63
C PRO A 692 37.81 6.80 12.35
N TRP A 693 37.16 6.97 11.19
CA TRP A 693 37.67 6.85 9.83
C TRP A 693 36.87 7.75 8.88
N THR A 694 37.32 7.88 7.64
CA THR A 694 36.60 8.60 6.58
C THR A 694 36.06 7.60 5.57
N VAL A 695 34.74 7.52 5.42
CA VAL A 695 34.08 6.63 4.45
C VAL A 695 33.28 7.46 3.45
N ARG A 696 33.43 7.13 2.16
CA ARG A 696 32.59 7.66 1.08
C ARG A 696 31.86 6.51 0.39
N ILE A 697 30.56 6.66 0.15
CA ILE A 697 29.75 5.64 -0.54
C ILE A 697 29.44 6.12 -1.95
N ASP A 698 29.98 5.41 -2.94
CA ASP A 698 29.80 5.68 -4.35
C ASP A 698 28.88 4.65 -4.99
N HIS A 699 28.00 5.12 -5.88
CA HIS A 699 27.25 4.23 -6.75
C HIS A 699 28.09 3.90 -7.98
N VAL A 700 28.30 2.63 -8.26
CA VAL A 700 28.98 2.15 -9.47
C VAL A 700 28.02 1.34 -10.34
N TYR A 701 28.26 1.33 -11.65
CA TYR A 701 27.51 0.43 -12.51
C TYR A 701 28.06 -1.00 -12.40
N ARG A 702 27.21 -2.00 -12.66
CA ARG A 702 27.56 -3.43 -12.55
C ARG A 702 28.80 -3.80 -13.37
N GLU A 703 28.99 -3.15 -14.52
CA GLU A 703 30.13 -3.34 -15.40
C GLU A 703 31.48 -2.92 -14.77
N ALA A 704 31.46 -2.08 -13.74
CA ALA A 704 32.63 -1.70 -12.95
C ALA A 704 32.78 -2.52 -11.66
N ASN A 705 32.00 -3.61 -11.50
CA ASN A 705 31.89 -4.36 -10.24
C ASN A 705 32.00 -5.88 -10.40
N TYR A 706 32.53 -6.38 -11.53
CA TYR A 706 32.56 -7.81 -11.88
C TYR A 706 33.22 -8.72 -10.83
N VAL A 707 34.30 -8.27 -10.20
CA VAL A 707 34.99 -9.07 -9.18
C VAL A 707 34.10 -9.33 -7.98
N ALA A 708 33.33 -8.32 -7.54
CA ALA A 708 32.43 -8.47 -6.41
C ALA A 708 31.20 -9.34 -6.79
N ASP A 709 30.68 -9.19 -8.01
CA ASP A 709 29.62 -10.04 -8.58
C ASP A 709 30.03 -11.52 -8.62
N HIS A 710 31.25 -11.80 -9.08
CA HIS A 710 31.80 -13.16 -9.07
C HIS A 710 31.90 -13.71 -7.64
N LEU A 711 32.42 -12.93 -6.69
CA LEU A 711 32.52 -13.33 -5.28
C LEU A 711 31.13 -13.60 -4.67
N ALA A 712 30.14 -12.75 -4.95
CA ALA A 712 28.77 -12.96 -4.48
C ALA A 712 28.16 -14.24 -5.07
N SER A 713 28.43 -14.55 -6.34
CA SER A 713 27.99 -15.80 -6.96
C SER A 713 28.63 -17.03 -6.33
N VAL A 714 29.91 -16.98 -5.95
CA VAL A 714 30.60 -18.07 -5.26
C VAL A 714 30.04 -18.29 -3.86
N GLY A 715 29.51 -17.24 -3.22
CA GLY A 715 28.96 -17.30 -1.87
C GLY A 715 27.78 -18.25 -1.67
N HIS A 716 27.02 -18.57 -2.71
CA HIS A 716 25.93 -19.57 -2.63
C HIS A 716 26.42 -20.96 -2.21
N SER A 717 27.68 -21.29 -2.51
CA SER A 717 28.29 -22.56 -2.17
C SER A 717 29.09 -22.52 -0.86
N ALA A 718 29.15 -21.37 -0.18
CA ALA A 718 29.92 -21.25 1.05
C ALA A 718 29.22 -21.99 2.22
N PRO A 719 29.96 -22.79 3.01
CA PRO A 719 29.40 -23.56 4.13
C PRO A 719 29.13 -22.70 5.38
N THR A 720 29.61 -21.44 5.40
CA THR A 720 29.51 -20.53 6.53
C THR A 720 28.90 -19.19 6.12
N VAL A 721 28.35 -18.48 7.11
CA VAL A 721 27.72 -17.15 6.92
C VAL A 721 28.69 -16.11 6.38
N TYR A 722 29.98 -16.22 6.73
CA TYR A 722 31.03 -15.27 6.33
C TYR A 722 32.37 -15.99 6.21
N HIS A 723 33.04 -15.85 5.07
CA HIS A 723 34.33 -16.48 4.78
C HIS A 723 35.30 -15.46 4.19
N ILE A 724 36.48 -15.33 4.81
CA ILE A 724 37.55 -14.42 4.36
C ILE A 724 38.48 -15.14 3.39
N ILE A 725 38.77 -14.48 2.28
CA ILE A 725 39.69 -14.93 1.24
C ILE A 725 40.99 -14.13 1.40
N ASN A 726 42.04 -14.84 1.81
CA ASN A 726 43.35 -14.24 2.11
C ASN A 726 44.24 -14.07 0.88
N SER A 727 44.00 -14.86 -0.17
CA SER A 727 44.73 -14.82 -1.44
C SER A 727 43.78 -15.09 -2.61
N PRO A 728 43.97 -14.44 -3.77
CA PRO A 728 43.08 -14.61 -4.90
C PRO A 728 43.24 -16.02 -5.52
N SER A 729 42.12 -16.67 -5.83
CA SER A 729 42.13 -17.90 -6.63
C SER A 729 42.55 -17.59 -8.07
N SER A 730 42.95 -18.61 -8.84
CA SER A 730 43.27 -18.46 -10.27
C SER A 730 42.14 -17.81 -11.07
N ASN A 731 40.89 -18.14 -10.75
CA ASN A 731 39.70 -17.56 -11.38
C ASN A 731 39.49 -16.09 -10.97
N LEU A 732 39.79 -15.71 -9.73
CA LEU A 732 39.70 -14.32 -9.27
C LEU A 732 40.82 -13.45 -9.85
N ALA A 733 42.03 -14.01 -9.99
CA ALA A 733 43.18 -13.34 -10.57
C ALA A 733 42.93 -12.88 -12.01
N TYR A 734 42.16 -13.65 -12.78
CA TYR A 734 41.71 -13.25 -14.12
C TYR A 734 40.90 -11.94 -14.08
N TRP A 735 39.86 -11.86 -13.25
CA TRP A 735 39.03 -10.66 -13.16
C TRP A 735 39.78 -9.44 -12.59
N LEU A 736 40.67 -9.67 -11.63
CA LEU A 736 41.56 -8.63 -11.12
C LEU A 736 42.49 -8.09 -12.21
N TYR A 737 43.04 -8.98 -13.03
CA TYR A 737 43.87 -8.59 -14.16
C TYR A 737 43.09 -7.75 -15.19
N TYR A 738 41.83 -8.12 -15.48
CA TYR A 738 40.94 -7.33 -16.33
C TYR A 738 40.73 -5.90 -15.82
N ASP A 739 40.51 -5.75 -14.51
CA ASP A 739 40.38 -4.43 -13.87
C ASP A 739 41.70 -3.63 -13.96
N THR A 740 42.87 -4.27 -13.80
CA THR A 740 44.18 -3.58 -13.94
C THR A 740 44.49 -3.14 -15.37
N LEU A 741 43.96 -3.84 -16.38
CA LEU A 741 44.07 -3.44 -17.78
C LEU A 741 43.16 -2.26 -18.15
N GLY A 742 42.27 -1.83 -17.25
CA GLY A 742 41.35 -0.72 -17.49
C GLY A 742 40.32 -1.01 -18.58
N ILE A 743 39.91 -2.27 -18.75
CA ILE A 743 38.93 -2.67 -19.76
C ILE A 743 37.59 -2.00 -19.45
N GLN A 744 37.00 -1.35 -20.47
CA GLN A 744 35.73 -0.64 -20.37
C GLN A 744 34.67 -1.29 -21.25
N THR A 745 33.41 -1.12 -20.86
CA THR A 745 32.25 -1.60 -21.59
C THR A 745 31.22 -0.48 -21.81
N PRO A 746 30.59 -0.42 -22.99
CA PRO A 746 29.69 0.68 -23.33
C PRO A 746 28.35 0.55 -22.62
N ARG A 747 27.86 1.64 -22.02
CA ARG A 747 26.52 1.75 -21.40
C ARG A 747 25.83 3.04 -21.82
N LEU A 748 24.50 3.03 -21.91
CA LEU A 748 23.68 4.24 -22.09
C LEU A 748 23.22 4.76 -20.73
N ILE A 749 23.66 5.96 -20.34
CA ILE A 749 23.32 6.63 -19.08
C ILE A 749 22.47 7.87 -19.36
N ARG A 750 21.53 8.21 -18.47
CA ARG A 750 20.82 9.50 -18.52
C ARG A 750 21.73 10.61 -18.00
N THR A 751 21.89 11.69 -18.76
CA THR A 751 22.53 12.91 -18.25
C THR A 751 21.73 13.43 -17.06
N GLU A 752 22.40 13.66 -15.93
CA GLU A 752 21.82 14.29 -14.74
C GLU A 752 21.37 15.73 -15.03
#